data_AF-A0A2A4T2B1-F1
#
_entry.id   AF-A0A2A4T2B1-F1
#
_cell.length_a   1.000
_cell.length_b   1.000
_cell.length_c   1.000
_cell.angle_alpha   90.00
_cell.angle_beta   90.00
_cell.angle_gamma   90.00
#
_symmetry.space_group_name_H-M   'P 1'
#
loop_
_entity.id
_entity.type
_entity.pdbx_description
1 polymer ?
#
loop_
_entity_poly.entity_id
_entity_poly.type
_entity_poly.pdbx_seq_one_letter_code
_entity_poly.pdbx_strand_id
1 'polypeptide(L)'
;MSFVNQTPSPLISSRLTTVGRKLLSSGSLVFTSFSVADSEIDYGQGRDLDPIYDHGNNRVLSPFDVNPDLKYKIPQLEKLSYQSQDFYQPLPTLVPVENEITNTAKQRGFFSGTPNNYSAFTFQSPNDPLRYLHQADAVLHISGVTGGTSMRVYSASTFTGGTQPGVQDYALIEWRNPSMSGLTRYTNNRDVVNIPFDQPIPWLWYKIEAISGDLATSGILDLTLDRDILNFHALSGATQQLSGESETTLAGVYFYPSGNSIDTFYGSGETTQYWNEDTLAFNNTSNLANDELNIWNMNIVHTETIAGNDLTTFETHTDYGSTGYTGIKNYLGYTFDKPEQKAIGIIHYTNHSISNFYGESLHKDTIKLHLPTIMWHHNDGTTLGLELSNVGETKKNLILGDTLDPSNTNSGLTTTYYDLTDSSGNTVGKVLNDLKTIIIHDEELLAAMSYKSNRNWSLPTLEGNAVSVTSSVGTNVFSPQTQQMWVSYLFENFGTWTGDTTGTPTNLGTTNGIHCQNYTLITGDTNQTPTPGVAQVRIPLGELPYMRSVAELETLSGTGWNANVIKLICQRTALGQRPKADSWRFLDVTSGLTNFSTTELTSIDPDDLDGSANQEVFNITKELFDSNSGNTYVLNDLIQIPTSSQPDNLQFGDEVFFFGNIETDIQAISYKTKFVLPLGGSQYNASINPTFRGDTSVFVSDIGIYDNSLNLVAVGKLNKPIEKKVGKTVIIELSIDF
;
A
#
# COMPACT_ATOMS: atom_id res chain seq x y z
N MET A 1 -8.60 -48.56 11.34
CA MET A 1 -7.33 -48.70 10.58
C MET A 1 -7.70 -48.95 9.13
N SER A 2 -7.77 -47.87 8.33
CA SER A 2 -8.09 -47.95 6.91
C SER A 2 -6.78 -47.89 6.15
N PHE A 3 -6.42 -48.97 5.46
CA PHE A 3 -5.29 -48.98 4.55
C PHE A 3 -5.70 -48.20 3.30
N VAL A 4 -4.98 -47.12 3.01
CA VAL A 4 -5.04 -46.45 1.71
C VAL A 4 -4.49 -47.43 0.69
N ASN A 5 -5.35 -47.96 -0.17
CA ASN A 5 -4.91 -48.62 -1.39
C ASN A 5 -4.18 -47.56 -2.23
N GLN A 6 -2.85 -47.66 -2.31
CA GLN A 6 -2.05 -46.93 -3.30
C GLN A 6 -2.34 -47.55 -4.66
N THR A 7 -3.41 -47.11 -5.33
CA THR A 7 -3.47 -47.19 -6.78
C THR A 7 -2.30 -46.34 -7.31
N PRO A 8 -1.39 -46.89 -8.15
CA PRO A 8 -0.37 -46.07 -8.79
C PRO A 8 -1.10 -45.06 -9.67
N SER A 9 -1.07 -43.80 -9.26
CA SER A 9 -1.43 -42.70 -10.13
C SER A 9 -0.49 -42.74 -11.34
N PRO A 10 -0.98 -42.60 -12.59
CA PRO A 10 -0.13 -42.56 -13.79
C PRO A 10 0.72 -41.29 -13.89
N LEU A 11 0.71 -40.43 -12.87
CA LEU A 11 1.51 -39.22 -12.78
C LEU A 11 2.92 -39.56 -12.25
N ILE A 12 3.94 -39.39 -13.10
CA ILE A 12 5.33 -39.66 -12.74
C ILE A 12 6.05 -38.36 -12.42
N SER A 13 6.65 -38.27 -11.22
CA SER A 13 7.56 -37.18 -10.88
C SER A 13 8.82 -37.28 -11.74
N SER A 14 9.11 -36.24 -12.52
CA SER A 14 10.27 -36.16 -13.40
C SER A 14 11.18 -35.01 -13.01
N ARG A 15 12.47 -35.15 -13.29
CA ARG A 15 13.51 -34.18 -12.88
C ARG A 15 14.44 -33.89 -14.05
N LEU A 16 14.88 -32.63 -14.18
CA LEU A 16 15.94 -32.25 -15.12
C LEU A 16 17.28 -32.87 -14.72
N THR A 17 17.97 -33.46 -15.68
CA THR A 17 19.35 -33.93 -15.48
C THR A 17 20.32 -32.76 -15.37
N THR A 18 21.59 -33.03 -15.05
CA THR A 18 22.64 -32.00 -15.06
C THR A 18 22.78 -31.34 -16.43
N VAL A 19 22.64 -32.10 -17.52
CA VAL A 19 22.65 -31.56 -18.89
C VAL A 19 21.40 -30.71 -19.14
N GLY A 20 20.23 -31.18 -18.71
CA GLY A 20 18.99 -30.40 -18.80
C GLY A 20 19.08 -29.05 -18.09
N ARG A 21 19.61 -29.01 -16.86
CA ARG A 21 19.84 -27.77 -16.10
C ARG A 21 20.85 -26.84 -16.78
N LYS A 22 21.92 -27.39 -17.36
CA LYS A 22 22.91 -26.60 -18.12
C LYS A 22 22.32 -25.98 -19.38
N LEU A 23 21.51 -26.74 -20.12
CA LEU A 23 20.84 -26.24 -21.32
C LEU A 23 19.75 -25.22 -20.96
N LEU A 24 19.06 -25.41 -19.83
CA LEU A 24 18.10 -24.44 -19.30
C LEU A 24 18.80 -23.11 -19.01
N SER A 25 19.93 -23.13 -18.29
CA SER A 25 20.67 -21.92 -17.96
C SER A 25 21.30 -21.21 -19.17
N SER A 26 21.53 -21.93 -20.27
CA SER A 26 21.98 -21.34 -21.53
C SER A 26 20.84 -20.97 -22.48
N GLY A 27 19.57 -21.08 -22.07
CA GLY A 27 18.40 -20.83 -22.92
C GLY A 27 18.27 -21.78 -24.11
N SER A 28 18.90 -22.95 -24.05
CA SER A 28 19.00 -23.93 -25.15
C SER A 28 18.30 -25.27 -24.86
N LEU A 29 17.51 -25.35 -23.78
CA LEU A 29 16.79 -26.58 -23.43
C LEU A 29 15.66 -26.84 -24.44
N VAL A 30 15.69 -28.01 -25.07
CA VAL A 30 14.66 -28.47 -26.01
C VAL A 30 14.31 -29.92 -25.69
N PHE A 31 13.02 -30.26 -25.75
CA PHE A 31 12.52 -31.62 -25.61
C PHE A 31 12.05 -32.14 -26.98
N THR A 32 12.67 -33.20 -27.49
CA THR A 32 12.40 -33.68 -28.85
C THR A 32 11.93 -35.13 -28.92
N SER A 33 12.46 -35.99 -28.06
CA SER A 33 12.15 -37.41 -28.09
C SER A 33 12.16 -38.03 -26.69
N PHE A 34 11.58 -39.21 -26.57
CA PHE A 34 11.61 -40.01 -25.35
C PHE A 34 12.09 -41.43 -25.62
N SER A 35 12.63 -42.07 -24.58
CA SER A 35 12.96 -43.50 -24.53
C SER A 35 12.51 -44.04 -23.18
N VAL A 36 12.07 -45.30 -23.15
CA VAL A 36 11.75 -46.03 -21.91
C VAL A 36 12.81 -47.11 -21.66
N ALA A 37 13.00 -47.49 -20.40
CA ALA A 37 14.01 -48.46 -19.98
C ALA A 37 13.54 -49.32 -18.81
N ASP A 38 14.19 -50.47 -18.65
CA ASP A 38 14.01 -51.42 -17.55
C ASP A 38 15.30 -51.60 -16.74
N SER A 39 15.99 -50.48 -16.48
CA SER A 39 17.34 -50.44 -15.89
C SER A 39 17.40 -51.02 -14.48
N GLU A 40 16.30 -50.95 -13.73
CA GLU A 40 16.19 -51.43 -12.34
C GLU A 40 15.38 -52.74 -12.22
N ILE A 41 15.23 -53.47 -13.32
CA ILE A 41 14.54 -54.76 -13.35
C ILE A 41 15.54 -55.90 -13.48
N ASP A 42 15.41 -56.89 -12.60
CA ASP A 42 16.07 -58.19 -12.71
C ASP A 42 15.01 -59.26 -13.03
N TYR A 43 14.97 -59.69 -14.29
CA TYR A 43 14.08 -60.75 -14.74
C TYR A 43 14.55 -62.14 -14.29
N GLY A 44 15.78 -62.28 -13.80
CA GLY A 44 16.31 -63.53 -13.26
C GLY A 44 15.65 -63.93 -11.94
N GLN A 45 15.25 -62.97 -11.11
CA GLN A 45 14.57 -63.21 -9.83
C GLN A 45 13.32 -64.08 -9.98
N GLY A 46 12.45 -63.74 -10.93
CA GLY A 46 11.18 -64.45 -11.17
C GLY A 46 11.30 -65.74 -11.97
N ARG A 47 12.50 -66.08 -12.44
CA ARG A 47 12.74 -67.28 -13.24
C ARG A 47 13.62 -68.29 -12.51
N ASP A 48 14.78 -67.83 -12.03
CA ASP A 48 15.86 -68.70 -11.55
C ASP A 48 15.82 -68.88 -10.03
N LEU A 49 15.15 -67.99 -9.28
CA LEU A 49 15.12 -67.98 -7.81
C LEU A 49 13.72 -68.23 -7.23
N ASP A 50 12.68 -67.60 -7.77
CA ASP A 50 11.28 -67.80 -7.36
C ASP A 50 10.29 -67.65 -8.54
N PRO A 51 9.77 -68.76 -9.10
CA PRO A 51 8.82 -68.74 -10.23
C PRO A 51 7.50 -68.00 -9.98
N ILE A 52 7.19 -67.65 -8.72
CA ILE A 52 5.96 -66.96 -8.34
C ILE A 52 6.21 -65.44 -8.17
N TYR A 53 7.46 -64.98 -8.30
CA TYR A 53 7.81 -63.58 -8.11
C TYR A 53 7.17 -62.68 -9.17
N ASP A 54 6.35 -61.73 -8.72
CA ASP A 54 5.79 -60.68 -9.57
C ASP A 54 6.74 -59.46 -9.61
N HIS A 55 7.34 -59.22 -10.78
CA HIS A 55 8.22 -58.07 -11.02
C HIS A 55 7.54 -56.71 -10.81
N GLY A 56 6.19 -56.65 -10.81
CA GLY A 56 5.42 -55.47 -10.42
C GLY A 56 5.62 -55.06 -8.95
N ASN A 57 6.21 -55.93 -8.12
CA ASN A 57 6.56 -55.62 -6.73
C ASN A 57 7.95 -54.96 -6.56
N ASN A 58 8.73 -54.83 -7.63
CA ASN A 58 10.02 -54.13 -7.56
C ASN A 58 9.81 -52.68 -7.10
N ARG A 59 10.75 -52.18 -6.30
CA ARG A 59 10.82 -50.77 -5.90
C ARG A 59 11.90 -50.09 -6.73
N VAL A 60 11.50 -49.21 -7.63
CA VAL A 60 12.44 -48.40 -8.41
C VAL A 60 12.84 -47.19 -7.56
N LEU A 61 14.11 -46.84 -7.59
CA LEU A 61 14.65 -45.68 -6.92
C LEU A 61 14.17 -44.37 -7.58
N SER A 62 14.21 -43.27 -6.83
CA SER A 62 13.94 -41.95 -7.40
C SER A 62 15.06 -41.52 -8.38
N PRO A 63 14.78 -40.60 -9.31
CA PRO A 63 15.82 -40.09 -10.21
C PRO A 63 16.94 -39.34 -9.46
N PHE A 64 18.20 -39.62 -9.82
CA PHE A 64 19.37 -38.97 -9.23
C PHE A 64 19.65 -37.58 -9.84
N ASP A 65 20.35 -36.69 -9.11
CA ASP A 65 20.68 -35.33 -9.58
C ASP A 65 21.65 -35.30 -10.76
N VAL A 66 22.58 -36.26 -10.79
CA VAL A 66 23.54 -36.52 -11.87
C VAL A 66 23.21 -37.89 -12.45
N ASN A 67 21.98 -38.05 -12.97
CA ASN A 67 21.58 -39.32 -13.55
C ASN A 67 22.35 -39.56 -14.87
N PRO A 68 23.07 -40.69 -15.01
CA PRO A 68 23.60 -41.09 -16.31
C PRO A 68 22.46 -41.41 -17.29
N ASP A 69 22.81 -41.62 -18.55
CA ASP A 69 21.86 -42.09 -19.56
C ASP A 69 21.23 -43.45 -19.15
N LEU A 70 20.04 -43.75 -19.67
CA LEU A 70 19.31 -44.97 -19.35
C LEU A 70 20.09 -46.22 -19.78
N LYS A 71 20.24 -47.18 -18.88
CA LYS A 71 21.14 -48.33 -19.06
C LYS A 71 20.59 -49.37 -20.05
N TYR A 72 19.37 -49.83 -19.83
CA TYR A 72 18.72 -50.88 -20.64
C TYR A 72 17.47 -50.30 -21.31
N LYS A 73 17.67 -49.57 -22.42
CA LYS A 73 16.58 -48.97 -23.18
C LYS A 73 15.75 -50.05 -23.86
N ILE A 74 14.44 -49.93 -23.79
CA ILE A 74 13.50 -50.86 -24.41
C ILE A 74 13.27 -50.39 -25.85
N PRO A 75 13.57 -51.20 -26.86
CA PRO A 75 13.33 -50.86 -28.26
C PRO A 75 11.84 -50.77 -28.58
N GLN A 76 11.48 -49.90 -29.53
CA GLN A 76 10.09 -49.74 -30.00
C GLN A 76 9.53 -51.03 -30.59
N LEU A 77 10.32 -51.76 -31.38
CA LEU A 77 9.92 -53.00 -32.03
C LEU A 77 11.01 -54.05 -31.82
N GLU A 78 10.62 -55.31 -31.71
CA GLU A 78 11.56 -56.43 -31.63
C GLU A 78 12.32 -56.60 -32.95
N LYS A 79 13.66 -56.72 -32.88
CA LYS A 79 14.54 -56.86 -34.04
C LYS A 79 15.74 -57.74 -33.69
N LEU A 80 16.31 -58.40 -34.69
CA LEU A 80 17.54 -59.20 -34.55
C LEU A 80 18.79 -58.35 -34.28
N SER A 81 18.76 -57.07 -34.66
CA SER A 81 19.81 -56.09 -34.40
C SER A 81 19.19 -54.71 -34.30
N TYR A 82 19.67 -53.91 -33.34
CA TYR A 82 19.12 -52.58 -33.05
C TYR A 82 20.07 -51.47 -33.50
N GLN A 83 19.49 -50.38 -33.99
CA GLN A 83 20.16 -49.11 -34.28
C GLN A 83 19.72 -48.07 -33.24
N SER A 84 20.44 -46.94 -33.10
CA SER A 84 20.10 -45.96 -32.05
C SER A 84 18.65 -45.44 -32.17
N GLN A 85 18.17 -45.19 -33.38
CA GLN A 85 16.81 -44.73 -33.66
C GLN A 85 15.70 -45.68 -33.18
N ASP A 86 16.00 -46.96 -32.97
CA ASP A 86 15.01 -47.95 -32.53
C ASP A 86 14.58 -47.75 -31.07
N PHE A 87 15.29 -46.92 -30.32
CA PHE A 87 15.05 -46.65 -28.90
C PHE A 87 14.37 -45.30 -28.63
N TYR A 88 14.30 -44.40 -29.63
CA TYR A 88 13.82 -43.02 -29.45
C TYR A 88 12.55 -42.76 -30.26
N GLN A 89 11.52 -42.26 -29.59
CA GLN A 89 10.27 -41.85 -30.22
C GLN A 89 10.13 -40.32 -30.15
N PRO A 90 9.75 -39.63 -31.25
CA PRO A 90 9.48 -38.20 -31.23
C PRO A 90 8.36 -37.85 -30.23
N LEU A 91 8.52 -36.73 -29.53
CA LEU A 91 7.47 -36.17 -28.69
C LEU A 91 6.42 -35.45 -29.54
N PRO A 92 5.13 -35.50 -29.16
CA PRO A 92 4.12 -34.61 -29.71
C PRO A 92 4.42 -33.15 -29.33
N THR A 93 3.84 -32.20 -30.04
CA THR A 93 3.93 -30.76 -29.70
C THR A 93 3.53 -30.53 -28.26
N LEU A 94 4.44 -29.95 -27.48
CA LEU A 94 4.22 -29.63 -26.07
C LEU A 94 3.50 -28.30 -25.96
N VAL A 95 2.44 -28.25 -25.15
CA VAL A 95 1.74 -27.02 -24.79
C VAL A 95 1.90 -26.85 -23.28
N PRO A 96 2.38 -25.69 -22.80
CA PRO A 96 2.45 -25.44 -21.37
C PRO A 96 1.06 -25.44 -20.76
N VAL A 97 0.92 -26.09 -19.61
CA VAL A 97 -0.29 -26.01 -18.79
C VAL A 97 -0.04 -24.98 -17.71
N GLU A 98 -0.86 -23.94 -17.70
CA GLU A 98 -0.86 -22.93 -16.64
C GLU A 98 -1.68 -23.43 -15.47
N ASN A 99 -1.12 -23.33 -14.26
CA ASN A 99 -1.83 -23.65 -13.05
C ASN A 99 -1.65 -22.51 -12.04
N GLU A 100 -2.76 -21.81 -11.80
CA GLU A 100 -2.85 -20.74 -10.83
C GLU A 100 -2.95 -21.32 -9.41
N ILE A 101 -2.08 -20.84 -8.53
CA ILE A 101 -2.07 -21.18 -7.12
C ILE A 101 -2.34 -19.90 -6.35
N THR A 102 -3.36 -19.93 -5.49
CA THR A 102 -3.73 -18.80 -4.63
C THR A 102 -3.60 -19.18 -3.16
N ASN A 103 -3.24 -18.20 -2.33
CA ASN A 103 -3.21 -18.35 -0.87
C ASN A 103 -3.43 -16.99 -0.21
N THR A 104 -3.98 -16.96 0.99
CA THR A 104 -4.15 -15.70 1.73
C THR A 104 -2.84 -15.29 2.38
N ALA A 105 -2.36 -14.08 2.07
CA ALA A 105 -1.21 -13.53 2.76
C ALA A 105 -1.61 -13.05 4.16
N LYS A 106 -0.67 -13.14 5.11
CA LYS A 106 -0.83 -12.53 6.42
C LYS A 106 -1.04 -11.02 6.25
N GLN A 107 -2.04 -10.48 6.95
CA GLN A 107 -2.27 -9.05 7.04
C GLN A 107 -1.04 -8.37 7.66
N ARG A 108 -0.55 -7.31 7.01
CA ARG A 108 0.64 -6.55 7.44
C ARG A 108 0.28 -5.10 7.66
N GLY A 109 0.80 -4.50 8.73
CA GLY A 109 0.59 -3.11 9.09
C GLY A 109 0.77 -2.83 10.58
N PHE A 110 0.37 -1.63 10.99
CA PHE A 110 0.54 -1.12 12.35
C PHE A 110 -0.63 -1.45 13.31
N PHE A 111 -1.74 -1.97 12.79
CA PHE A 111 -2.97 -2.15 13.55
C PHE A 111 -3.32 -3.63 13.72
N SER A 112 -4.07 -3.95 14.76
CA SER A 112 -4.71 -5.27 14.93
C SER A 112 -6.19 -5.12 15.20
N GLY A 113 -6.98 -6.16 14.94
CA GLY A 113 -8.42 -6.15 15.17
C GLY A 113 -9.21 -6.32 13.88
N THR A 114 -10.47 -5.89 13.89
CA THR A 114 -11.40 -6.01 12.76
C THR A 114 -11.78 -4.62 12.25
N PRO A 115 -12.31 -4.49 11.02
CA PRO A 115 -12.94 -3.27 10.55
C PRO A 115 -13.94 -2.75 11.59
N ASN A 116 -13.90 -1.45 11.91
CA ASN A 116 -14.67 -0.79 12.97
C ASN A 116 -14.34 -1.22 14.40
N ASN A 117 -13.22 -1.90 14.66
CA ASN A 117 -12.71 -2.16 16.00
C ASN A 117 -11.21 -2.47 15.92
N TYR A 118 -10.44 -1.48 15.46
CA TYR A 118 -8.99 -1.57 15.47
C TYR A 118 -8.46 -1.21 16.85
N SER A 119 -7.54 -2.00 17.35
CA SER A 119 -6.61 -1.55 18.37
C SER A 119 -5.36 -0.99 17.70
N ALA A 120 -4.94 0.18 18.16
CA ALA A 120 -3.65 0.72 17.80
C ALA A 120 -2.58 -0.18 18.43
N PHE A 121 -1.76 -0.75 17.55
CA PHE A 121 -0.52 -1.48 17.80
C PHE A 121 -0.62 -2.85 18.48
N THR A 122 -0.06 -3.85 17.78
CA THR A 122 0.38 -5.09 18.37
C THR A 122 1.58 -4.80 19.26
N PHE A 123 1.39 -4.79 20.58
CA PHE A 123 2.49 -4.80 21.55
C PHE A 123 3.28 -6.09 21.37
N GLN A 124 4.26 -6.10 20.47
CA GLN A 124 5.27 -7.15 20.49
C GLN A 124 6.38 -6.73 21.45
N SER A 125 6.60 -7.62 22.44
CA SER A 125 7.50 -7.51 23.58
C SER A 125 8.79 -6.70 23.29
N PRO A 126 9.38 -6.01 24.28
CA PRO A 126 10.69 -5.36 24.16
C PRO A 126 11.81 -6.28 23.63
N ASN A 127 11.62 -7.60 23.71
CA ASN A 127 12.54 -8.64 23.25
C ASN A 127 12.17 -9.24 21.88
N ASP A 128 11.13 -8.73 21.22
CA ASP A 128 10.76 -9.14 19.86
C ASP A 128 11.65 -8.37 18.85
N PRO A 129 12.40 -9.06 17.98
CA PRO A 129 13.21 -8.43 16.94
C PRO A 129 12.37 -7.62 15.93
N LEU A 130 11.04 -7.76 15.92
CA LEU A 130 10.12 -7.09 14.99
C LEU A 130 9.57 -5.77 15.55
N ARG A 131 10.47 -4.84 15.91
CA ARG A 131 10.06 -3.53 16.46
C ARG A 131 9.41 -2.67 15.37
N TYR A 132 8.15 -2.28 15.56
CA TYR A 132 7.44 -1.34 14.67
C TYR A 132 7.76 0.12 15.00
N LEU A 133 8.16 0.40 16.24
CA LEU A 133 8.29 1.73 16.81
C LEU A 133 9.43 1.76 17.86
N HIS A 134 9.99 2.94 18.12
CA HIS A 134 11.00 3.13 19.16
C HIS A 134 10.38 3.00 20.56
N GLN A 135 9.23 3.66 20.76
CA GLN A 135 8.51 3.69 22.04
C GLN A 135 7.01 3.99 21.82
N ALA A 136 6.13 3.31 22.56
CA ALA A 136 4.67 3.48 22.51
C ALA A 136 4.01 3.74 23.88
N ASP A 137 4.72 3.47 24.99
CA ASP A 137 4.24 3.64 26.36
C ASP A 137 4.46 5.07 26.89
N ALA A 138 4.11 6.08 26.10
CA ALA A 138 4.21 7.49 26.49
C ALA A 138 2.86 8.20 26.45
N VAL A 139 2.66 9.11 27.42
CA VAL A 139 1.39 9.83 27.60
C VAL A 139 1.64 11.33 27.76
N LEU A 140 0.68 12.12 27.27
CA LEU A 140 0.62 13.57 27.46
C LEU A 140 -0.60 13.92 28.31
N HIS A 141 -0.43 14.77 29.31
CA HIS A 141 -1.55 15.38 30.02
C HIS A 141 -2.10 16.54 29.19
N ILE A 142 -3.33 16.40 28.70
CA ILE A 142 -3.98 17.43 27.87
C ILE A 142 -4.13 18.76 28.63
N SER A 143 -4.24 18.73 29.96
CA SER A 143 -4.30 19.93 30.80
C SER A 143 -3.02 20.80 30.75
N GLY A 144 -1.88 20.22 30.38
CA GLY A 144 -0.60 20.93 30.26
C GLY A 144 -0.33 21.51 28.88
N VAL A 145 -1.25 21.34 27.93
CA VAL A 145 -1.06 21.69 26.52
C VAL A 145 -1.58 23.10 26.26
N THR A 146 -0.64 24.04 26.08
CA THR A 146 -0.90 25.48 26.01
C THR A 146 -0.48 26.11 24.67
N GLY A 147 -0.31 25.28 23.64
CA GLY A 147 0.25 25.68 22.35
C GLY A 147 1.78 25.81 22.36
N GLY A 148 2.34 26.33 21.27
CA GLY A 148 3.79 26.44 21.06
C GLY A 148 4.43 25.12 20.63
N THR A 149 5.76 25.07 20.57
CA THR A 149 6.50 23.89 20.07
C THR A 149 6.94 22.92 21.17
N SER A 150 6.72 23.24 22.44
CA SER A 150 7.25 22.47 23.57
C SER A 150 6.17 21.65 24.27
N MET A 151 6.47 20.40 24.58
CA MET A 151 5.59 19.54 25.36
C MET A 151 6.34 18.62 26.30
N ARG A 152 5.69 18.24 27.40
CA ARG A 152 6.20 17.25 28.35
C ARG A 152 5.37 15.99 28.26
N VAL A 153 6.04 14.86 28.05
CA VAL A 153 5.43 13.53 28.08
C VAL A 153 5.93 12.72 29.26
N TYR A 154 5.12 11.76 29.67
CA TYR A 154 5.33 10.93 30.84
C TYR A 154 5.28 9.46 30.45
N SER A 155 5.94 8.61 31.24
CA SER A 155 5.80 7.16 31.11
C SER A 155 4.35 6.75 31.41
N ALA A 156 3.77 5.92 30.56
CA ALA A 156 2.47 5.32 30.83
C ALA A 156 2.50 4.42 32.07
N SER A 157 1.33 4.15 32.68
CA SER A 157 1.20 3.16 33.75
C SER A 157 1.58 1.73 33.30
N THR A 158 1.53 1.47 31.99
CA THR A 158 1.93 0.22 31.33
C THR A 158 3.40 0.18 30.92
N PHE A 159 4.20 1.22 31.19
CA PHE A 159 5.57 1.32 30.70
C PHE A 159 6.42 0.12 31.14
N THR A 160 6.95 -0.62 30.15
CA THR A 160 7.78 -1.82 30.38
C THR A 160 9.23 -1.68 29.87
N GLY A 161 9.64 -0.47 29.49
CA GLY A 161 10.91 -0.20 28.80
C GLY A 161 10.72 -0.06 27.29
N GLY A 162 11.80 0.14 26.54
CA GLY A 162 11.75 0.37 25.08
C GLY A 162 12.98 1.13 24.59
N THR A 163 13.03 1.46 23.30
CA THR A 163 14.10 2.32 22.77
C THR A 163 13.72 3.77 23.05
N GLN A 164 14.59 4.51 23.72
CA GLN A 164 14.37 5.94 23.90
C GLN A 164 14.34 6.63 22.52
N PRO A 165 13.34 7.48 22.22
CA PRO A 165 13.35 8.26 20.99
C PRO A 165 14.57 9.19 20.91
N GLY A 166 15.06 9.43 19.70
CA GLY A 166 16.12 10.36 19.39
C GLY A 166 15.60 11.70 18.86
N VAL A 167 16.52 12.66 18.71
CA VAL A 167 16.28 13.84 17.86
C VAL A 167 16.08 13.36 16.42
N GLN A 168 15.23 14.06 15.65
CA GLN A 168 14.76 13.73 14.30
C GLN A 168 13.64 12.69 14.22
N ASP A 169 13.45 11.84 15.24
CA ASP A 169 12.37 10.85 15.25
C ASP A 169 10.99 11.49 15.12
N TYR A 170 10.04 10.73 14.58
CA TYR A 170 8.66 11.18 14.46
C TYR A 170 7.88 10.88 15.73
N ALA A 171 7.09 11.84 16.18
CA ALA A 171 6.12 11.69 17.25
C ALA A 171 4.71 11.77 16.66
N LEU A 172 3.93 10.69 16.79
CA LEU A 172 2.50 10.69 16.50
C LEU A 172 1.74 10.91 17.80
N ILE A 173 0.85 11.90 17.80
CA ILE A 173 0.02 12.22 18.95
C ILE A 173 -1.45 11.97 18.62
N GLU A 174 -2.09 11.14 19.44
CA GLU A 174 -3.53 10.94 19.47
C GLU A 174 -4.16 12.04 20.34
N TRP A 175 -4.57 13.13 19.70
CA TRP A 175 -5.11 14.28 20.43
C TRP A 175 -6.48 13.98 20.99
N ARG A 176 -6.65 14.28 22.28
CA ARG A 176 -7.94 14.14 22.97
C ARG A 176 -8.43 15.50 23.41
N ASN A 177 -9.71 15.77 23.17
CA ASN A 177 -10.33 16.98 23.66
C ASN A 177 -10.66 16.84 25.17
N PRO A 178 -10.41 17.88 26.00
CA PRO A 178 -10.80 17.88 27.41
C PRO A 178 -12.26 17.58 27.72
N SER A 179 -13.18 17.87 26.80
CA SER A 179 -14.62 17.61 26.91
C SER A 179 -15.01 16.17 26.57
N MET A 180 -14.06 15.33 26.13
CA MET A 180 -14.32 13.91 25.89
C MET A 180 -14.62 13.17 27.19
N SER A 181 -15.60 12.26 27.14
CA SER A 181 -15.96 11.39 28.26
C SER A 181 -16.06 9.93 27.83
N GLY A 182 -15.83 8.99 28.76
CA GLY A 182 -16.12 7.56 28.53
C GLY A 182 -15.02 6.72 27.88
N LEU A 183 -13.85 7.28 27.54
CA LEU A 183 -12.70 6.50 27.06
C LEU A 183 -11.68 6.24 28.16
N THR A 184 -11.56 4.97 28.55
CA THR A 184 -10.43 4.47 29.32
C THR A 184 -9.31 4.11 28.34
N ARG A 185 -8.15 4.79 28.42
CA ARG A 185 -7.02 4.53 27.52
C ARG A 185 -6.39 3.17 27.76
N TYR A 186 -6.31 2.71 29.01
CA TYR A 186 -5.70 1.45 29.38
C TYR A 186 -6.72 0.58 30.13
N THR A 187 -7.18 -0.50 29.51
CA THR A 187 -7.75 -1.56 30.33
C THR A 187 -6.62 -2.19 31.15
N ASN A 188 -6.91 -2.72 32.34
CA ASN A 188 -5.94 -3.29 33.30
C ASN A 188 -5.03 -4.42 32.73
N ASN A 189 -5.15 -4.72 31.44
CA ASN A 189 -4.38 -5.70 30.72
C ASN A 189 -3.67 -5.00 29.54
N ARG A 190 -2.40 -4.61 29.79
CA ARG A 190 -1.24 -4.25 28.94
C ARG A 190 -1.31 -4.11 27.40
N ASP A 191 -2.36 -4.50 26.71
CA ASP A 191 -2.26 -4.96 25.32
C ASP A 191 -3.15 -4.21 24.32
N VAL A 192 -3.96 -3.22 24.73
CA VAL A 192 -4.95 -2.64 23.82
C VAL A 192 -5.17 -1.13 24.06
N VAL A 193 -4.61 -0.29 23.19
CA VAL A 193 -5.17 1.05 22.97
C VAL A 193 -6.27 0.88 21.91
N ASN A 194 -7.53 0.87 22.34
CA ASN A 194 -8.63 0.87 21.39
C ASN A 194 -8.59 2.16 20.59
N ILE A 195 -8.52 2.07 19.26
CA ILE A 195 -8.85 3.23 18.42
C ILE A 195 -10.35 3.40 18.59
N PRO A 196 -10.81 4.52 19.14
CA PRO A 196 -12.22 4.71 19.38
C PRO A 196 -12.86 5.05 18.02
N PHE A 197 -13.19 4.02 17.25
CA PHE A 197 -13.77 4.16 15.92
C PHE A 197 -15.11 4.91 15.98
N ASP A 198 -15.78 4.92 17.12
CA ASP A 198 -16.99 5.68 17.42
C ASP A 198 -16.71 7.12 17.92
N GLN A 199 -15.44 7.48 18.11
CA GLN A 199 -15.01 8.80 18.56
C GLN A 199 -13.87 9.36 17.66
N PRO A 200 -14.21 9.99 16.53
CA PRO A 200 -13.22 10.57 15.63
C PRO A 200 -12.40 11.65 16.34
N ILE A 201 -11.07 11.55 16.24
CA ILE A 201 -10.13 12.48 16.88
C ILE A 201 -8.90 12.75 15.98
N PRO A 202 -8.20 13.89 16.16
CA PRO A 202 -6.99 14.19 15.40
C PRO A 202 -5.80 13.30 15.77
N TRP A 203 -5.17 12.69 14.76
CA TRP A 203 -3.90 11.97 14.85
C TRP A 203 -2.85 12.74 14.06
N LEU A 204 -1.94 13.42 14.75
CA LEU A 204 -1.01 14.35 14.11
C LEU A 204 0.44 13.95 14.29
N TRP A 205 1.20 14.06 13.20
CA TRP A 205 2.62 13.78 13.13
C TRP A 205 3.45 15.04 13.40
N TYR A 206 4.53 14.86 14.16
CA TYR A 206 5.51 15.89 14.47
C TYR A 206 6.91 15.30 14.34
N LYS A 207 7.90 16.17 14.10
CA LYS A 207 9.32 15.80 14.14
C LYS A 207 9.97 16.37 15.39
N ILE A 208 10.78 15.57 16.08
CA ILE A 208 11.46 15.98 17.31
C ILE A 208 12.71 16.80 16.96
N GLU A 209 12.73 18.07 17.35
CA GLU A 209 13.89 18.96 17.17
C GLU A 209 14.84 18.95 18.37
N ALA A 210 14.30 18.77 19.58
CA ALA A 210 15.11 18.63 20.79
C ALA A 210 14.43 17.73 21.82
N ILE A 211 15.25 17.08 22.64
CA ILE A 211 14.83 16.10 23.63
C ILE A 211 15.67 16.24 24.90
N SER A 212 15.02 16.18 26.07
CA SER A 212 15.68 16.18 27.37
C SER A 212 14.88 15.33 28.36
N GLY A 213 15.56 14.53 29.18
CA GLY A 213 14.92 13.58 30.11
C GLY A 213 15.04 12.14 29.62
N ASP A 214 14.37 11.23 30.35
CA ASP A 214 14.45 9.78 30.11
C ASP A 214 13.18 9.10 30.67
N LEU A 215 12.43 8.41 29.80
CA LEU A 215 11.16 7.78 30.20
C LEU A 215 11.37 6.59 31.14
N ALA A 216 12.50 5.88 31.05
CA ALA A 216 12.77 4.70 31.87
C ALA A 216 13.26 5.05 33.27
N THR A 217 14.03 6.13 33.41
CA THR A 217 14.72 6.51 34.64
C THR A 217 13.99 7.62 35.38
N SER A 218 13.62 8.69 34.67
CA SER A 218 12.96 9.85 35.27
C SER A 218 11.44 9.82 35.10
N GLY A 219 10.91 8.97 34.22
CA GLY A 219 9.49 8.90 33.88
C GLY A 219 8.99 10.10 33.07
N ILE A 220 9.89 10.99 32.64
CA ILE A 220 9.57 12.27 32.02
C ILE A 220 10.47 12.51 30.82
N LEU A 221 9.90 13.07 29.76
CA LEU A 221 10.62 13.53 28.60
C LEU A 221 10.07 14.88 28.13
N ASP A 222 10.95 15.87 28.05
CA ASP A 222 10.67 17.18 27.50
C ASP A 222 11.07 17.19 26.02
N LEU A 223 10.11 17.56 25.15
CA LEU A 223 10.24 17.58 23.70
C LEU A 223 10.08 19.00 23.17
N THR A 224 10.88 19.34 22.17
CA THR A 224 10.63 20.45 21.25
C THR A 224 10.32 19.86 19.87
N LEU A 225 9.21 20.27 19.28
CA LEU A 225 8.68 19.76 18.02
C LEU A 225 8.84 20.80 16.89
N ASP A 226 8.69 20.35 15.65
CA ASP A 226 8.88 21.16 14.43
C ASP A 226 7.83 22.24 14.17
N ARG A 227 6.73 22.25 14.95
CA ARG A 227 5.64 23.23 14.81
C ARG A 227 4.81 23.33 16.08
N ASP A 228 3.93 24.33 16.09
CA ASP A 228 3.01 24.55 17.19
C ASP A 228 2.03 23.38 17.36
N ILE A 229 1.91 22.90 18.60
CA ILE A 229 0.90 21.92 19.02
C ILE A 229 -0.44 22.60 19.29
N LEU A 230 -1.49 21.78 19.48
CA LEU A 230 -2.82 22.25 19.86
C LEU A 230 -2.78 23.09 21.14
N ASN A 231 -3.76 23.97 21.33
CA ASN A 231 -3.85 24.82 22.52
C ASN A 231 -5.18 24.61 23.25
N PHE A 232 -5.14 23.92 24.39
CA PHE A 232 -6.33 23.65 25.21
C PHE A 232 -6.45 24.60 26.41
N HIS A 233 -5.66 25.68 26.47
CA HIS A 233 -5.66 26.63 27.60
C HIS A 233 -7.05 27.24 27.90
N ALA A 234 -7.91 27.34 26.89
CA ALA A 234 -9.30 27.81 27.00
C ALA A 234 -10.23 26.91 27.85
N LEU A 235 -9.88 25.63 28.04
CA LEU A 235 -10.68 24.64 28.76
C LEU A 235 -10.29 24.52 30.25
N SER A 236 -9.43 25.44 30.73
CA SER A 236 -8.82 25.47 32.07
C SER A 236 -9.79 25.72 33.26
N GLY A 237 -11.10 25.81 33.03
CA GLY A 237 -12.12 25.90 34.08
C GLY A 237 -12.46 24.56 34.76
N ALA A 238 -12.08 23.43 34.15
CA ALA A 238 -12.19 22.12 34.80
C ALA A 238 -10.98 21.91 35.72
N THR A 239 -11.22 21.77 37.02
CA THR A 239 -10.23 21.56 38.09
C THR A 239 -9.09 20.64 37.65
N GLN A 240 -7.94 21.25 37.36
CA GLN A 240 -6.69 20.56 37.10
C GLN A 240 -6.21 19.90 38.39
N GLN A 241 -6.22 18.57 38.47
CA GLN A 241 -5.69 17.86 39.63
C GLN A 241 -4.58 16.88 39.22
N LEU A 242 -3.35 17.40 39.22
CA LEU A 242 -2.05 16.71 39.00
C LEU A 242 -1.71 15.59 40.02
N SER A 243 -2.70 15.00 40.70
CA SER A 243 -2.46 13.89 41.61
C SER A 243 -3.71 13.00 41.69
N GLY A 244 -3.62 11.82 41.06
CA GLY A 244 -4.69 10.80 41.05
C GLY A 244 -5.60 10.83 39.82
N GLU A 245 -5.11 11.26 38.65
CA GLU A 245 -5.91 11.46 37.44
C GLU A 245 -6.56 10.17 36.90
N SER A 246 -7.82 10.29 36.50
CA SER A 246 -8.56 9.31 35.70
C SER A 246 -7.93 9.21 34.30
N GLU A 247 -7.83 8.01 33.72
CA GLU A 247 -7.23 7.76 32.39
C GLU A 247 -7.92 8.47 31.21
N THR A 248 -9.00 9.21 31.48
CA THR A 248 -9.83 9.93 30.52
C THR A 248 -9.20 11.23 30.00
N THR A 249 -8.14 11.76 30.62
CA THR A 249 -7.50 13.05 30.26
C THR A 249 -6.11 12.93 29.60
N LEU A 250 -5.69 11.71 29.28
CA LEU A 250 -4.35 11.41 28.74
C LEU A 250 -4.37 11.15 27.23
N ALA A 251 -3.56 11.90 26.47
CA ALA A 251 -3.33 11.66 25.04
C ALA A 251 -2.16 10.72 24.78
N GLY A 252 -2.28 9.90 23.74
CA GLY A 252 -1.26 8.96 23.31
C GLY A 252 -0.12 9.61 22.56
N VAL A 253 1.11 9.19 22.85
CA VAL A 253 2.31 9.64 22.15
C VAL A 253 3.12 8.41 21.74
N TYR A 254 3.39 8.31 20.44
CA TYR A 254 4.07 7.19 19.82
C TYR A 254 5.29 7.68 19.03
N PHE A 255 6.41 6.99 19.18
CA PHE A 255 7.68 7.38 18.59
C PHE A 255 8.12 6.42 17.50
N TYR A 256 8.36 6.95 16.30
CA TYR A 256 8.74 6.20 15.11
C TYR A 256 10.13 6.61 14.63
N PRO A 257 10.89 5.68 14.03
CA PRO A 257 12.13 6.01 13.36
C PRO A 257 11.87 7.00 12.22
N SER A 258 12.80 7.93 12.04
CA SER A 258 12.74 8.96 11.00
C SER A 258 13.76 8.74 9.89
N GLY A 259 13.74 9.64 8.89
CA GLY A 259 14.74 9.70 7.82
C GLY A 259 14.68 8.46 6.94
N ASN A 260 15.84 7.93 6.56
CA ASN A 260 15.93 6.72 5.75
C ASN A 260 15.68 5.45 6.58
N SER A 261 14.56 5.40 7.29
CA SER A 261 14.13 4.25 8.08
C SER A 261 13.73 3.08 7.18
N ILE A 262 13.35 3.34 5.92
CA ILE A 262 13.25 2.28 4.89
C ILE A 262 14.56 1.51 4.79
N ASP A 263 15.72 2.11 4.98
CA ASP A 263 17.02 1.43 4.87
C ASP A 263 17.65 1.04 6.22
N THR A 264 17.39 1.83 7.27
CA THR A 264 18.08 1.70 8.55
C THR A 264 17.26 0.97 9.61
N PHE A 265 15.95 0.79 9.40
CA PHE A 265 15.04 0.25 10.41
C PHE A 265 14.04 -0.78 9.86
N TYR A 266 13.34 -0.47 8.77
CA TYR A 266 12.28 -1.29 8.17
C TYR A 266 12.70 -2.11 6.95
N GLY A 267 13.84 -1.83 6.30
CA GLY A 267 14.19 -2.45 5.02
C GLY A 267 15.67 -2.28 4.61
N SER A 268 16.10 -3.07 3.61
CA SER A 268 17.39 -3.07 2.88
C SER A 268 18.55 -2.16 3.27
N GLY A 269 18.40 -0.90 2.87
CA GLY A 269 19.45 -0.23 2.09
C GLY A 269 19.42 -0.60 0.61
N GLU A 270 18.98 -1.82 0.28
CA GLU A 270 19.13 -2.42 -1.05
C GLU A 270 17.78 -2.89 -1.60
N THR A 271 17.46 -2.43 -2.82
CA THR A 271 16.29 -2.87 -3.60
C THR A 271 16.54 -4.19 -4.34
N THR A 272 17.79 -4.64 -4.37
CA THR A 272 18.17 -5.93 -4.94
C THR A 272 18.14 -7.00 -3.86
N GLN A 273 17.60 -8.17 -4.19
CA GLN A 273 17.68 -9.35 -3.33
C GLN A 273 19.15 -9.65 -3.02
N TYR A 274 19.57 -9.40 -1.78
CA TYR A 274 20.87 -9.83 -1.27
C TYR A 274 20.71 -11.22 -0.66
N TRP A 275 21.52 -12.17 -1.11
CA TRP A 275 21.62 -13.47 -0.45
C TRP A 275 22.33 -13.27 0.88
N ASN A 276 21.64 -13.50 2.00
CA ASN A 276 22.33 -13.47 3.28
C ASN A 276 23.40 -14.58 3.30
N GLU A 277 24.53 -14.34 3.96
CA GLU A 277 25.66 -15.28 3.95
C GLU A 277 25.24 -16.68 4.43
N ASP A 278 24.21 -16.75 5.29
CA ASP A 278 23.62 -17.99 5.79
C ASP A 278 22.84 -18.83 4.76
N THR A 279 22.26 -18.25 3.69
CA THR A 279 21.51 -19.04 2.69
C THR A 279 22.41 -19.87 1.77
N LEU A 280 23.67 -19.45 1.59
CA LEU A 280 24.62 -20.11 0.69
C LEU A 280 25.73 -20.87 1.43
N ALA A 281 25.80 -20.73 2.76
CA ALA A 281 26.80 -21.42 3.56
C ALA A 281 26.44 -22.91 3.75
N PHE A 282 27.27 -23.80 3.23
CA PHE A 282 27.11 -25.27 3.34
C PHE A 282 27.04 -25.79 4.79
N ASN A 283 27.43 -24.99 5.78
CA ASN A 283 27.34 -25.30 7.20
C ASN A 283 26.00 -24.89 7.85
N ASN A 284 25.13 -24.16 7.14
CA ASN A 284 23.89 -23.61 7.68
C ASN A 284 22.65 -23.93 6.83
N THR A 285 22.64 -25.11 6.17
CA THR A 285 21.61 -25.59 5.22
C THR A 285 20.20 -25.82 5.81
N SER A 286 19.92 -25.34 7.02
CA SER A 286 18.64 -25.47 7.71
C SER A 286 18.07 -24.15 8.25
N ASN A 287 18.76 -23.02 8.08
CA ASN A 287 18.22 -21.70 8.42
C ASN A 287 17.77 -20.97 7.16
N LEU A 288 16.47 -21.00 6.90
CA LEU A 288 15.81 -20.00 6.07
C LEU A 288 15.89 -18.67 6.84
N ALA A 289 16.33 -17.60 6.19
CA ALA A 289 16.30 -16.27 6.79
C ALA A 289 14.83 -15.91 7.07
N ASN A 290 14.46 -15.86 8.35
CA ASN A 290 13.09 -15.66 8.83
C ASN A 290 12.85 -14.21 9.28
N ASP A 291 13.56 -13.24 8.70
CA ASP A 291 13.34 -11.83 8.99
C ASP A 291 12.04 -11.40 8.29
N GLU A 292 10.92 -11.50 9.03
CA GLU A 292 9.59 -11.10 8.57
C GLU A 292 9.30 -9.65 8.98
N LEU A 293 9.37 -8.71 8.04
CA LEU A 293 8.96 -7.32 8.26
C LEU A 293 7.48 -7.14 7.93
N ASN A 294 6.71 -6.69 8.92
CA ASN A 294 5.25 -6.62 8.86
C ASN A 294 4.71 -5.25 8.41
N ILE A 295 5.54 -4.37 7.85
CA ILE A 295 5.15 -3.02 7.42
C ILE A 295 5.34 -2.90 5.89
N TRP A 296 4.56 -2.04 5.24
CA TRP A 296 4.79 -1.62 3.85
C TRP A 296 5.34 -0.21 3.82
N ASN A 297 6.10 0.12 2.79
CA ASN A 297 6.66 1.44 2.59
C ASN A 297 5.64 2.32 1.86
N MET A 298 5.65 3.61 2.15
CA MET A 298 4.84 4.59 1.43
C MET A 298 5.65 5.86 1.21
N ASN A 299 5.57 6.40 -0.01
CA ASN A 299 6.21 7.65 -0.38
C ASN A 299 5.19 8.55 -1.12
N ILE A 300 5.01 9.79 -0.66
CA ILE A 300 4.15 10.78 -1.34
C ILE A 300 4.99 11.63 -2.27
N VAL A 301 4.85 11.40 -3.58
CA VAL A 301 5.71 11.95 -4.62
C VAL A 301 5.08 13.17 -5.27
N HIS A 302 5.65 14.35 -5.02
CA HIS A 302 5.21 15.62 -5.60
C HIS A 302 5.99 15.96 -6.88
N THR A 303 5.31 16.53 -7.88
CA THR A 303 5.93 17.14 -9.08
C THR A 303 5.46 18.58 -9.31
N GLU A 304 4.71 19.13 -8.35
CA GLU A 304 4.29 20.52 -8.34
C GLU A 304 4.43 21.03 -6.90
N THR A 305 4.92 22.26 -6.78
CA THR A 305 5.06 22.94 -5.48
C THR A 305 3.68 23.32 -4.95
N ILE A 306 3.43 23.07 -3.67
CA ILE A 306 2.15 23.35 -3.02
C ILE A 306 1.80 24.85 -3.12
N ALA A 307 0.53 25.17 -3.35
CA ALA A 307 0.05 26.54 -3.40
C ALA A 307 0.34 27.32 -2.10
N GLY A 308 0.70 28.58 -2.26
CA GLY A 308 1.11 29.48 -1.18
C GLY A 308 2.60 29.43 -0.83
N ASN A 309 3.41 28.62 -1.53
CA ASN A 309 4.86 28.57 -1.27
C ASN A 309 5.60 29.75 -1.91
N ASP A 310 6.46 30.43 -1.14
CA ASP A 310 7.40 31.40 -1.68
C ASP A 310 8.61 30.68 -2.28
N LEU A 311 8.71 30.75 -3.62
CA LEU A 311 9.73 30.08 -4.42
C LEU A 311 11.14 30.65 -4.25
N THR A 312 11.31 31.76 -3.52
CA THR A 312 12.61 32.40 -3.29
C THR A 312 13.22 32.06 -1.93
N THR A 313 12.37 31.84 -0.92
CA THR A 313 12.80 31.64 0.48
C THR A 313 12.75 30.18 0.88
N PHE A 314 11.69 29.47 0.48
CA PHE A 314 11.40 28.13 0.94
C PHE A 314 11.69 27.08 -0.11
N GLU A 315 11.92 25.86 0.36
CA GLU A 315 12.09 24.68 -0.47
C GLU A 315 10.88 24.43 -1.37
N THR A 316 11.14 23.85 -2.54
CA THR A 316 10.10 23.56 -3.53
C THR A 316 9.95 22.06 -3.73
N HIS A 317 9.05 21.62 -4.62
CA HIS A 317 8.88 20.19 -4.89
C HIS A 317 10.15 19.47 -5.35
N THR A 318 11.21 20.19 -5.74
CA THR A 318 12.54 19.63 -6.07
C THR A 318 13.34 19.21 -4.85
N ASP A 319 12.97 19.69 -3.66
CA ASP A 319 13.68 19.49 -2.40
C ASP A 319 12.88 18.60 -1.42
N TYR A 320 11.65 18.24 -1.78
CA TYR A 320 10.78 17.37 -0.98
C TYR A 320 11.37 15.96 -0.79
N GLY A 321 11.04 15.30 0.32
CA GLY A 321 11.72 14.06 0.75
C GLY A 321 11.63 12.91 -0.25
N SER A 322 10.52 12.81 -0.99
CA SER A 322 10.26 11.75 -1.98
C SER A 322 10.61 12.14 -3.42
N THR A 323 11.42 13.18 -3.63
CA THR A 323 11.89 13.61 -4.96
C THR A 323 12.61 12.51 -5.73
N GLY A 324 13.32 11.61 -5.02
CA GLY A 324 13.96 10.44 -5.61
C GLY A 324 13.00 9.48 -6.32
N TYR A 325 11.71 9.51 -5.98
CA TYR A 325 10.67 8.65 -6.59
C TYR A 325 9.91 9.32 -7.75
N THR A 326 10.31 10.51 -8.19
CA THR A 326 9.70 11.16 -9.38
C THR A 326 9.84 10.31 -10.65
N GLY A 327 10.92 9.53 -10.76
CA GLY A 327 11.14 8.59 -11.87
C GLY A 327 10.06 7.51 -11.97
N ILE A 328 9.63 6.94 -10.84
CA ILE A 328 8.55 5.92 -10.84
C ILE A 328 7.19 6.58 -11.12
N LYS A 329 6.93 7.80 -10.63
CA LYS A 329 5.73 8.56 -11.00
C LYS A 329 5.66 8.78 -12.52
N ASN A 330 6.79 9.09 -13.17
CA ASN A 330 6.88 9.19 -14.62
C ASN A 330 6.70 7.83 -15.32
N TYR A 331 7.34 6.77 -14.81
CA TYR A 331 7.18 5.39 -15.32
C TYR A 331 5.73 4.91 -15.30
N LEU A 332 4.90 5.43 -14.38
CA LEU A 332 3.47 5.14 -14.27
C LEU A 332 2.56 6.12 -15.04
N GLY A 333 3.12 7.08 -15.79
CA GLY A 333 2.37 8.01 -16.64
C GLY A 333 1.83 9.27 -15.96
N TYR A 334 2.06 9.44 -14.67
CA TYR A 334 1.47 10.55 -13.89
C TYR A 334 2.21 11.89 -14.02
N THR A 335 3.21 11.98 -14.90
CA THR A 335 3.97 13.23 -15.12
C THR A 335 3.65 13.84 -16.49
N PHE A 336 3.64 13.02 -17.54
CA PHE A 336 3.43 13.50 -18.91
C PHE A 336 1.97 13.36 -19.37
N ASP A 337 1.31 12.25 -19.07
CA ASP A 337 -0.05 11.99 -19.52
C ASP A 337 -1.11 12.68 -18.63
N LYS A 338 -0.73 12.99 -17.38
CA LYS A 338 -1.56 13.67 -16.37
C LYS A 338 -0.81 14.81 -15.68
N PRO A 339 -0.41 15.86 -16.42
CA PRO A 339 0.37 16.97 -15.86
C PRO A 339 -0.36 17.75 -14.76
N GLU A 340 -1.68 17.59 -14.65
CA GLU A 340 -2.51 18.15 -13.58
C GLU A 340 -2.35 17.43 -12.22
N GLN A 341 -1.83 16.20 -12.21
CA GLN A 341 -1.61 15.40 -11.00
C GLN A 341 -0.35 15.89 -10.26
N LYS A 342 -0.54 16.70 -9.22
CA LYS A 342 0.54 17.28 -8.41
C LYS A 342 1.26 16.23 -7.60
N ALA A 343 0.54 15.28 -7.01
CA ALA A 343 1.12 14.24 -6.16
C ALA A 343 0.51 12.85 -6.38
N ILE A 344 1.30 11.80 -6.12
CA ILE A 344 0.80 10.42 -5.96
C ILE A 344 1.44 9.78 -4.73
N GLY A 345 0.69 8.93 -4.02
CA GLY A 345 1.21 8.05 -2.98
C GLY A 345 1.55 6.70 -3.58
N ILE A 346 2.76 6.21 -3.35
CA ILE A 346 3.23 4.91 -3.83
C ILE A 346 3.42 4.01 -2.61
N ILE A 347 2.63 2.94 -2.53
CA ILE A 347 2.70 1.95 -1.46
C ILE A 347 3.31 0.67 -2.05
N HIS A 348 4.44 0.24 -1.47
CA HIS A 348 5.25 -0.86 -1.99
C HIS A 348 5.91 -1.67 -0.88
N TYR A 349 6.23 -2.93 -1.18
CA TYR A 349 6.92 -3.82 -0.25
C TYR A 349 8.34 -4.11 -0.74
N THR A 350 9.31 -3.34 -0.22
CA THR A 350 10.74 -3.40 -0.60
C THR A 350 11.65 -3.62 0.62
N ASN A 351 11.14 -4.33 1.64
CA ASN A 351 11.82 -4.52 2.93
C ASN A 351 12.84 -5.67 2.94
N HIS A 352 13.68 -5.77 4.00
CA HIS A 352 14.72 -6.80 4.18
C HIS A 352 14.08 -8.19 4.26
N SER A 353 13.83 -8.84 3.14
CA SER A 353 13.54 -10.26 3.17
C SER A 353 13.81 -10.93 1.83
N ILE A 354 14.50 -12.07 1.89
CA ILE A 354 14.59 -13.01 0.76
C ILE A 354 13.29 -13.80 0.57
N SER A 355 12.38 -13.74 1.55
CA SER A 355 11.12 -14.48 1.52
C SER A 355 10.12 -13.78 0.61
N ASN A 356 9.58 -14.54 -0.34
CA ASN A 356 8.53 -14.05 -1.22
C ASN A 356 7.15 -14.14 -0.52
N PHE A 357 6.86 -13.21 0.38
CA PHE A 357 5.60 -13.18 1.13
C PHE A 357 4.36 -12.91 0.27
N TYR A 358 4.55 -12.36 -0.93
CA TYR A 358 3.49 -11.88 -1.81
C TYR A 358 3.39 -12.61 -3.16
N GLY A 359 3.92 -13.84 -3.26
CA GLY A 359 3.81 -14.67 -4.47
C GLY A 359 4.44 -14.03 -5.71
N GLU A 360 3.95 -14.32 -6.91
CA GLU A 360 4.43 -13.67 -8.14
C GLU A 360 3.66 -12.39 -8.44
N SER A 361 2.37 -12.38 -8.13
CA SER A 361 1.48 -11.23 -8.23
C SER A 361 0.48 -11.23 -7.08
N LEU A 362 -0.18 -10.10 -6.89
CA LEU A 362 -1.34 -10.04 -5.98
C LEU A 362 -2.57 -10.63 -6.70
N HIS A 363 -3.39 -11.38 -5.97
CA HIS A 363 -4.63 -11.89 -6.53
C HIS A 363 -5.64 -10.74 -6.69
N LYS A 364 -6.37 -10.75 -7.81
CA LYS A 364 -7.41 -9.75 -8.08
C LYS A 364 -8.52 -9.79 -7.02
N ASP A 365 -9.21 -8.66 -6.87
CA ASP A 365 -10.40 -8.48 -6.00
C ASP A 365 -10.24 -8.88 -4.52
N THR A 366 -9.02 -8.95 -4.00
CA THR A 366 -8.75 -9.35 -2.60
C THR A 366 -8.03 -8.28 -1.79
N ILE A 367 -7.61 -7.19 -2.43
CA ILE A 367 -6.80 -6.17 -1.77
C ILE A 367 -7.70 -5.24 -0.98
N LYS A 368 -7.37 -5.09 0.30
CA LYS A 368 -7.96 -4.10 1.19
C LYS A 368 -6.87 -3.30 1.88
N LEU A 369 -7.00 -1.98 1.82
CA LEU A 369 -6.20 -1.06 2.62
C LEU A 369 -7.08 -0.55 3.75
N HIS A 370 -6.60 -0.70 4.97
CA HIS A 370 -7.26 -0.15 6.14
C HIS A 370 -6.44 1.03 6.65
N LEU A 371 -7.11 2.18 6.77
CA LEU A 371 -6.58 3.45 7.24
C LEU A 371 -7.40 3.87 8.48
N PRO A 372 -7.16 3.26 9.65
CA PRO A 372 -8.08 3.39 10.80
C PRO A 372 -8.11 4.77 11.44
N THR A 373 -7.14 5.65 11.12
CA THR A 373 -7.03 6.98 11.72
C THR A 373 -7.54 8.10 10.82
N ILE A 374 -8.03 7.80 9.61
CA ILE A 374 -8.46 8.83 8.66
C ILE A 374 -9.94 9.17 8.87
N MET A 375 -10.25 10.47 8.90
CA MET A 375 -11.60 11.01 8.83
C MET A 375 -11.93 11.33 7.36
N TRP A 376 -12.59 10.39 6.67
CA TRP A 376 -12.85 10.48 5.23
C TRP A 376 -14.19 11.15 4.92
N HIS A 377 -14.16 12.20 4.11
CA HIS A 377 -15.32 13.06 3.87
C HIS A 377 -16.48 12.38 3.12
N HIS A 378 -16.21 11.34 2.32
CA HIS A 378 -17.27 10.54 1.68
C HIS A 378 -17.78 9.38 2.56
N ASN A 379 -17.36 9.29 3.83
CA ASN A 379 -17.95 8.31 4.74
C ASN A 379 -19.40 8.72 5.07
N ASP A 380 -20.36 7.83 4.79
CA ASP A 380 -21.78 8.02 5.12
C ASP A 380 -22.09 7.93 6.64
N GLY A 381 -21.06 7.70 7.47
CA GLY A 381 -21.16 7.52 8.91
C GLY A 381 -20.18 8.41 9.67
N THR A 382 -20.38 8.51 10.99
CA THR A 382 -19.54 9.33 11.88
C THR A 382 -18.38 8.55 12.49
N THR A 383 -18.11 7.33 12.00
CA THR A 383 -17.05 6.47 12.52
C THR A 383 -15.69 6.80 11.91
N LEU A 384 -14.63 6.81 12.71
CA LEU A 384 -13.25 6.99 12.27
C LEU A 384 -12.76 5.78 11.47
N GLY A 385 -12.01 6.04 10.41
CA GLY A 385 -11.37 5.04 9.59
C GLY A 385 -11.86 5.03 8.14
N LEU A 386 -10.97 4.59 7.25
CA LEU A 386 -11.24 4.41 5.83
C LEU A 386 -10.79 3.00 5.41
N GLU A 387 -11.69 2.26 4.76
CA GLU A 387 -11.35 1.02 4.07
C GLU A 387 -11.42 1.26 2.56
N LEU A 388 -10.34 0.93 1.88
CA LEU A 388 -10.27 0.97 0.43
C LEU A 388 -10.14 -0.46 -0.10
N SER A 389 -10.85 -0.76 -1.17
CA SER A 389 -10.78 -2.07 -1.80
C SER A 389 -10.64 -1.93 -3.30
N ASN A 390 -10.03 -2.92 -3.95
CA ASN A 390 -10.01 -2.94 -5.40
C ASN A 390 -11.34 -3.48 -5.93
N VAL A 391 -12.14 -2.61 -6.52
CA VAL A 391 -13.46 -2.94 -7.06
C VAL A 391 -13.42 -2.78 -8.58
N GLY A 392 -13.51 -3.89 -9.32
CA GLY A 392 -13.67 -3.81 -10.77
C GLY A 392 -13.66 -5.16 -11.48
N GLU A 393 -14.74 -5.48 -12.20
CA GLU A 393 -14.80 -6.69 -13.05
C GLU A 393 -13.81 -6.67 -14.22
N THR A 394 -13.29 -5.49 -14.61
CA THR A 394 -12.51 -5.31 -15.85
C THR A 394 -11.08 -4.85 -15.55
N LYS A 395 -10.13 -5.75 -15.84
CA LYS A 395 -8.69 -5.47 -15.95
C LYS A 395 -8.47 -4.31 -16.93
N LYS A 396 -8.00 -3.15 -16.45
CA LYS A 396 -7.71 -2.00 -17.32
C LYS A 396 -6.25 -2.04 -17.73
N ASN A 397 -5.99 -1.79 -19.01
CA ASN A 397 -4.61 -1.59 -19.48
C ASN A 397 -4.16 -0.18 -19.09
N LEU A 398 -3.01 -0.08 -18.44
CA LEU A 398 -2.29 1.17 -18.41
C LEU A 398 -1.61 1.31 -19.77
N ILE A 399 -2.19 2.11 -20.68
CA ILE A 399 -1.54 2.44 -21.95
C ILE A 399 -0.84 3.77 -21.71
N LEU A 400 0.47 3.70 -21.50
CA LEU A 400 1.34 4.87 -21.52
C LEU A 400 1.86 5.00 -22.93
N GLY A 401 1.61 6.13 -23.58
CA GLY A 401 2.01 6.32 -24.96
C GLY A 401 2.46 7.76 -25.14
N ASP A 402 3.72 7.92 -25.52
CA ASP A 402 4.30 9.18 -25.93
C ASP A 402 3.33 9.92 -26.88
N THR A 403 2.72 11.00 -26.39
CA THR A 403 1.84 11.87 -27.20
C THR A 403 2.56 12.49 -28.41
N LEU A 404 3.88 12.30 -28.56
CA LEU A 404 4.63 12.69 -29.74
C LEU A 404 4.46 11.74 -30.94
N ASP A 405 3.92 10.52 -30.77
CA ASP A 405 3.57 9.64 -31.90
C ASP A 405 2.34 8.76 -31.63
N PRO A 406 1.12 9.22 -31.96
CA PRO A 406 -0.10 8.42 -31.82
C PRO A 406 -0.16 7.17 -32.72
N SER A 407 0.84 6.92 -33.57
CA SER A 407 0.98 5.69 -34.34
C SER A 407 1.82 4.60 -33.67
N ASN A 408 2.50 4.92 -32.55
CA ASN A 408 3.35 4.00 -31.81
C ASN A 408 2.64 3.42 -30.58
N THR A 409 1.75 2.46 -30.80
CA THR A 409 1.02 1.74 -29.73
C THR A 409 1.90 0.78 -28.91
N ASN A 410 3.21 0.72 -29.18
CA ASN A 410 4.13 -0.28 -28.63
C ASN A 410 5.18 0.30 -27.66
N SER A 411 5.11 1.60 -27.36
CA SER A 411 6.09 2.28 -26.50
C SER A 411 5.42 2.71 -25.19
N GLY A 412 5.20 1.73 -24.30
CA GLY A 412 4.50 1.93 -23.04
C GLY A 412 4.63 0.74 -22.11
N LEU A 413 4.51 0.98 -20.80
CA LEU A 413 4.37 -0.09 -19.82
C LEU A 413 3.00 -0.77 -20.04
N THR A 414 2.96 -1.93 -20.70
CA THR A 414 1.77 -2.78 -20.75
C THR A 414 1.62 -3.55 -19.45
N THR A 415 1.17 -2.85 -18.42
CA THR A 415 0.70 -3.46 -17.16
C THR A 415 -0.80 -3.26 -17.05
N THR A 416 -1.40 -4.00 -16.13
CA THR A 416 -2.81 -3.83 -15.83
C THR A 416 -3.05 -3.36 -14.42
N TYR A 417 -4.16 -2.66 -14.24
CA TYR A 417 -4.56 -2.15 -12.95
C TYR A 417 -6.06 -2.35 -12.70
N TYR A 418 -6.39 -2.34 -11.42
CA TYR A 418 -7.74 -2.24 -10.89
C TYR A 418 -7.91 -0.88 -10.22
N ASP A 419 -9.10 -0.30 -10.28
CA ASP A 419 -9.39 0.91 -9.53
C ASP A 419 -9.41 0.55 -8.03
N LEU A 420 -8.83 1.43 -7.22
CA LEU A 420 -8.96 1.37 -5.77
C LEU A 420 -10.06 2.35 -5.36
N THR A 421 -11.09 1.86 -4.68
CA THR A 421 -12.27 2.67 -4.33
C THR A 421 -12.56 2.61 -2.84
N ASP A 422 -13.23 3.64 -2.34
CA ASP A 422 -13.88 3.60 -1.03
C ASP A 422 -15.16 2.75 -1.05
N SER A 423 -15.86 2.69 0.10
CA SER A 423 -17.12 1.95 0.25
C SER A 423 -18.27 2.48 -0.60
N SER A 424 -18.20 3.74 -1.01
CA SER A 424 -19.22 4.43 -1.81
C SER A 424 -18.92 4.33 -3.32
N GLY A 425 -17.80 3.72 -3.69
CA GLY A 425 -17.38 3.51 -5.08
C GLY A 425 -16.57 4.67 -5.68
N ASN A 426 -16.18 5.66 -4.88
CA ASN A 426 -15.32 6.75 -5.34
C ASN A 426 -13.91 6.23 -5.57
N THR A 427 -13.36 6.47 -6.76
CA THR A 427 -12.01 6.02 -7.11
C THR A 427 -10.96 6.95 -6.53
N VAL A 428 -10.12 6.42 -5.64
CA VAL A 428 -9.04 7.17 -4.97
C VAL A 428 -7.64 6.74 -5.42
N GLY A 429 -7.56 5.63 -6.15
CA GLY A 429 -6.29 4.97 -6.42
C GLY A 429 -6.34 3.93 -7.53
N LYS A 430 -5.21 3.25 -7.71
CA LYS A 430 -5.03 2.09 -8.58
C LYS A 430 -4.24 1.01 -7.88
N VAL A 431 -4.52 -0.24 -8.22
CA VAL A 431 -3.77 -1.40 -7.76
C VAL A 431 -3.12 -2.08 -8.96
N LEU A 432 -1.79 -2.19 -8.92
CA LEU A 432 -0.97 -2.83 -9.95
C LEU A 432 -0.54 -4.22 -9.45
N ASN A 433 -1.42 -5.21 -9.62
CA ASN A 433 -1.22 -6.56 -9.10
C ASN A 433 0.09 -7.20 -9.57
N ASP A 434 0.43 -7.01 -10.85
CA ASP A 434 1.63 -7.55 -11.49
C ASP A 434 2.92 -6.93 -10.91
N LEU A 435 2.84 -5.67 -10.45
CA LEU A 435 3.95 -4.93 -9.83
C LEU A 435 3.91 -4.96 -8.30
N LYS A 436 2.92 -5.61 -7.70
CA LYS A 436 2.66 -5.63 -6.24
C LYS A 436 2.72 -4.23 -5.62
N THR A 437 2.17 -3.24 -6.33
CA THR A 437 2.24 -1.83 -5.97
C THR A 437 0.84 -1.24 -5.93
N ILE A 438 0.59 -0.40 -4.94
CA ILE A 438 -0.68 0.32 -4.79
C ILE A 438 -0.40 1.80 -4.93
N ILE A 439 -1.22 2.48 -5.72
CA ILE A 439 -1.09 3.91 -5.99
C ILE A 439 -2.32 4.63 -5.44
N ILE A 440 -2.10 5.63 -4.60
CA ILE A 440 -3.13 6.60 -4.22
C ILE A 440 -2.92 7.84 -5.09
N HIS A 441 -3.94 8.27 -5.82
CA HIS A 441 -3.87 9.46 -6.66
C HIS A 441 -4.95 10.49 -6.34
N ASP A 442 -5.77 10.25 -5.32
CA ASP A 442 -6.58 11.29 -4.71
C ASP A 442 -5.67 12.19 -3.86
N GLU A 443 -5.50 13.45 -4.29
CA GLU A 443 -4.54 14.38 -3.66
C GLU A 443 -4.96 14.81 -2.26
N GLU A 444 -6.25 14.75 -1.97
CA GLU A 444 -6.79 15.11 -0.67
C GLU A 444 -6.65 13.98 0.34
N LEU A 445 -6.81 12.72 -0.09
CA LEU A 445 -6.45 11.58 0.73
C LEU A 445 -4.94 11.59 1.04
N LEU A 446 -4.10 11.94 0.07
CA LEU A 446 -2.66 12.13 0.31
C LEU A 446 -2.38 13.23 1.33
N ALA A 447 -3.15 14.33 1.28
CA ALA A 447 -3.05 15.39 2.29
C ALA A 447 -3.38 14.85 3.68
N ALA A 448 -4.45 14.06 3.83
CA ALA A 448 -4.85 13.46 5.10
C ALA A 448 -3.85 12.41 5.63
N MET A 449 -3.08 11.77 4.74
CA MET A 449 -2.06 10.77 5.07
C MET A 449 -0.67 11.36 5.32
N SER A 450 -0.43 12.60 4.89
CA SER A 450 0.89 13.23 4.96
C SER A 450 1.23 13.70 6.38
N TYR A 451 2.50 13.51 6.76
CA TYR A 451 3.01 13.97 8.05
C TYR A 451 3.06 15.50 8.13
N LYS A 452 3.19 16.19 6.99
CA LYS A 452 3.35 17.65 6.93
C LYS A 452 2.02 18.40 6.95
N SER A 453 0.92 17.80 6.51
CA SER A 453 -0.37 18.48 6.32
C SER A 453 -1.03 19.00 7.59
N ASN A 454 -0.59 18.53 8.77
CA ASN A 454 -1.13 18.92 10.08
C ASN A 454 -2.62 18.60 10.26
N ARG A 455 -3.13 17.56 9.59
CA ARG A 455 -4.50 17.04 9.68
C ARG A 455 -4.57 15.58 9.21
N ASN A 456 -5.49 14.81 9.78
CA ASN A 456 -5.84 13.43 9.37
C ASN A 456 -7.27 13.30 8.80
N TRP A 457 -7.91 14.43 8.48
CA TRP A 457 -9.20 14.49 7.81
C TRP A 457 -9.04 15.03 6.39
N SER A 458 -9.88 14.54 5.49
CA SER A 458 -10.01 15.07 4.12
C SER A 458 -11.05 16.19 4.05
N LEU A 459 -10.87 17.11 3.11
CA LEU A 459 -11.77 18.20 2.77
C LEU A 459 -12.39 17.96 1.39
N PRO A 460 -13.71 18.11 1.22
CA PRO A 460 -14.35 17.88 -0.07
C PRO A 460 -13.87 18.80 -1.19
N THR A 461 -14.05 18.35 -2.42
CA THR A 461 -13.75 19.18 -3.60
C THR A 461 -14.86 20.19 -3.82
N LEU A 462 -14.54 21.48 -4.00
CA LEU A 462 -15.55 22.51 -4.24
C LEU A 462 -16.29 22.27 -5.56
N GLU A 463 -17.61 22.42 -5.55
CA GLU A 463 -18.41 22.55 -6.76
C GLU A 463 -18.29 23.97 -7.30
N GLY A 464 -17.69 24.13 -8.48
CA GLY A 464 -17.43 25.44 -9.08
C GLY A 464 -18.10 25.63 -10.44
N ASN A 465 -18.72 26.78 -10.64
CA ASN A 465 -19.34 27.15 -11.92
C ASN A 465 -19.16 28.65 -12.22
N ALA A 466 -19.11 29.00 -13.51
CA ALA A 466 -19.23 30.39 -13.93
C ALA A 466 -20.71 30.76 -14.07
N VAL A 467 -21.14 31.80 -13.36
CA VAL A 467 -22.53 32.26 -13.35
C VAL A 467 -22.67 33.64 -13.96
N SER A 468 -23.86 33.90 -14.50
CA SER A 468 -24.17 35.17 -15.17
C SER A 468 -24.20 36.35 -14.21
N VAL A 469 -23.69 37.48 -14.68
CA VAL A 469 -23.74 38.75 -13.95
C VAL A 469 -25.19 39.19 -13.80
N THR A 470 -25.64 39.35 -12.56
CA THR A 470 -26.94 39.96 -12.20
C THR A 470 -26.73 40.94 -11.04
N SER A 471 -27.74 41.76 -10.74
CA SER A 471 -27.67 42.69 -9.60
C SER A 471 -27.53 41.99 -8.25
N SER A 472 -27.88 40.70 -8.14
CA SER A 472 -27.78 39.91 -6.91
C SER A 472 -26.53 39.03 -6.82
N VAL A 473 -25.81 38.82 -7.94
CA VAL A 473 -24.65 37.91 -8.02
C VAL A 473 -23.31 38.67 -8.06
N GLY A 474 -23.32 39.92 -8.54
CA GLY A 474 -22.14 40.80 -8.53
C GLY A 474 -21.45 40.92 -9.90
N THR A 475 -20.22 41.43 -9.92
CA THR A 475 -19.54 41.86 -11.16
C THR A 475 -18.52 40.87 -11.70
N ASN A 476 -18.24 40.99 -13.01
CA ASN A 476 -17.41 40.06 -13.76
C ASN A 476 -15.93 40.04 -13.29
N VAL A 477 -15.51 38.91 -12.70
CA VAL A 477 -14.14 38.67 -12.21
C VAL A 477 -13.16 38.24 -13.30
N PHE A 478 -13.67 37.69 -14.42
CA PHE A 478 -12.87 37.27 -15.57
C PHE A 478 -12.62 38.46 -16.50
N SER A 479 -11.38 38.63 -16.96
CA SER A 479 -11.06 39.50 -18.10
C SER A 479 -10.85 38.63 -19.36
N PRO A 480 -10.92 39.20 -20.58
CA PRO A 480 -11.54 38.61 -21.80
C PRO A 480 -11.23 37.13 -22.10
N GLN A 481 -12.23 36.33 -22.54
CA GLN A 481 -12.31 34.96 -23.17
C GLN A 481 -11.19 33.91 -23.03
N THR A 482 -10.13 34.20 -22.32
CA THR A 482 -8.85 33.50 -22.34
C THR A 482 -8.33 33.32 -20.92
N GLN A 483 -9.20 33.52 -19.91
CA GLN A 483 -8.87 33.38 -18.51
C GLN A 483 -9.71 32.31 -17.86
N GLN A 484 -9.09 31.63 -16.90
CA GLN A 484 -9.70 30.66 -16.02
C GLN A 484 -9.29 30.99 -14.59
N MET A 485 -10.05 30.49 -13.63
CA MET A 485 -9.79 30.67 -12.21
C MET A 485 -9.66 29.30 -11.54
N TRP A 486 -8.60 29.14 -10.76
CA TRP A 486 -8.41 28.02 -9.87
C TRP A 486 -8.86 28.44 -8.49
N VAL A 487 -9.66 27.61 -7.84
CA VAL A 487 -10.20 27.87 -6.49
C VAL A 487 -9.99 26.64 -5.63
N SER A 488 -9.56 26.86 -4.40
CA SER A 488 -9.60 25.91 -3.30
C SER A 488 -9.95 26.68 -2.02
N TYR A 489 -9.88 26.05 -0.86
CA TYR A 489 -10.23 26.64 0.41
C TYR A 489 -9.48 25.99 1.56
N LEU A 490 -9.50 26.66 2.71
CA LEU A 490 -9.00 26.13 3.97
C LEU A 490 -9.83 26.61 5.14
N PHE A 491 -9.62 25.93 6.26
CA PHE A 491 -10.16 26.28 7.55
C PHE A 491 -9.04 26.70 8.50
N GLU A 492 -9.31 27.71 9.31
CA GLU A 492 -8.42 28.16 10.38
C GLU A 492 -9.18 28.27 11.69
N ASN A 493 -8.44 28.15 12.80
CA ASN A 493 -8.92 28.46 14.14
C ASN A 493 -8.31 29.78 14.62
N PHE A 494 -9.04 30.49 15.49
CA PHE A 494 -8.48 31.69 16.11
C PHE A 494 -7.28 31.31 16.98
N GLY A 495 -6.13 31.94 16.73
CA GLY A 495 -4.85 31.60 17.38
C GLY A 495 -4.74 31.98 18.87
N THR A 496 -5.75 32.60 19.47
CA THR A 496 -5.73 32.92 20.90
C THR A 496 -7.15 33.02 21.46
N TRP A 497 -7.40 32.34 22.59
CA TRP A 497 -8.58 32.59 23.42
C TRP A 497 -8.50 34.00 24.00
N THR A 498 -9.38 34.91 23.55
CA THR A 498 -9.67 36.13 24.29
C THR A 498 -10.87 35.82 25.17
N GLY A 499 -10.62 35.58 26.46
CA GLY A 499 -11.65 35.19 27.39
C GLY A 499 -12.85 36.11 27.42
N ASP A 500 -14.00 35.60 26.99
CA ASP A 500 -15.23 35.98 27.63
C ASP A 500 -15.32 35.22 28.97
N THR A 501 -15.53 36.01 30.02
CA THR A 501 -15.88 35.65 31.40
C THR A 501 -17.08 34.70 31.57
N THR A 502 -17.69 34.19 30.50
CA THR A 502 -18.90 33.35 30.52
C THR A 502 -18.64 31.85 30.43
N GLY A 503 -17.41 31.40 30.15
CA GLY A 503 -17.02 29.99 30.34
C GLY A 503 -17.43 29.00 29.25
N THR A 504 -17.85 29.45 28.06
CA THR A 504 -18.13 28.57 26.92
C THR A 504 -16.90 28.47 26.00
N PRO A 505 -16.35 27.26 25.75
CA PRO A 505 -15.19 27.10 24.87
C PRO A 505 -15.56 27.33 23.41
N THR A 506 -14.79 28.14 22.68
CA THR A 506 -15.05 28.51 21.28
C THR A 506 -14.22 27.75 20.25
N ASN A 507 -13.29 26.90 20.68
CA ASN A 507 -12.47 26.04 19.81
C ASN A 507 -12.06 24.73 20.49
N LEU A 508 -11.72 23.72 19.68
CA LEU A 508 -11.10 22.47 20.15
C LEU A 508 -9.59 22.61 20.37
N GLY A 509 -9.03 23.82 20.33
CA GLY A 509 -7.59 24.03 20.27
C GLY A 509 -6.91 23.47 19.02
N THR A 510 -7.69 23.07 18.00
CA THR A 510 -7.25 22.46 16.74
C THR A 510 -6.30 23.38 15.97
N THR A 511 -5.15 22.84 15.56
CA THR A 511 -4.14 23.56 14.78
C THR A 511 -4.62 23.78 13.35
N ASN A 512 -4.00 24.75 12.67
CA ASN A 512 -4.30 25.02 11.27
C ASN A 512 -3.69 23.92 10.38
N GLY A 513 -4.53 23.31 9.55
CA GLY A 513 -4.10 22.38 8.50
C GLY A 513 -3.89 23.09 7.17
N ILE A 514 -3.34 22.37 6.19
CA ILE A 514 -3.22 22.90 4.82
C ILE A 514 -4.58 22.96 4.12
N HIS A 515 -4.67 23.80 3.07
CA HIS A 515 -5.83 23.90 2.19
C HIS A 515 -6.18 22.56 1.52
N CYS A 516 -7.42 22.46 1.02
CA CYS A 516 -7.88 21.33 0.22
C CYS A 516 -7.00 21.17 -1.02
N GLN A 517 -6.42 19.99 -1.23
CA GLN A 517 -5.51 19.79 -2.35
C GLN A 517 -6.24 19.65 -3.67
N ASN A 518 -7.54 19.38 -3.71
CA ASN A 518 -8.28 19.38 -4.96
C ASN A 518 -8.58 20.82 -5.41
N TYR A 519 -8.11 21.20 -6.61
CA TYR A 519 -8.30 22.54 -7.17
C TYR A 519 -9.46 22.55 -8.16
N THR A 520 -10.46 23.37 -7.87
CA THR A 520 -11.63 23.54 -8.74
C THR A 520 -11.32 24.57 -9.83
N LEU A 521 -11.44 24.14 -11.08
CA LEU A 521 -11.22 24.98 -12.27
C LEU A 521 -12.55 25.58 -12.75
N ILE A 522 -12.60 26.91 -12.83
CA ILE A 522 -13.76 27.65 -13.35
C ILE A 522 -13.34 28.44 -14.58
N THR A 523 -14.00 28.18 -15.71
CA THR A 523 -13.73 28.88 -16.97
C THR A 523 -14.79 29.95 -17.21
N GLY A 524 -14.37 31.20 -17.43
CA GLY A 524 -15.28 32.29 -17.79
C GLY A 524 -15.58 32.27 -19.29
N ASP A 525 -16.77 31.82 -19.69
CA ASP A 525 -17.24 31.93 -21.09
C ASP A 525 -17.91 33.29 -21.31
N THR A 526 -17.25 34.22 -21.99
CA THR A 526 -17.87 35.54 -22.26
C THR A 526 -18.69 35.59 -23.55
N ASN A 527 -18.87 34.47 -24.26
CA ASN A 527 -19.67 34.40 -25.51
C ASN A 527 -21.12 33.97 -25.28
N GLN A 528 -21.48 33.58 -24.06
CA GLN A 528 -22.86 33.20 -23.72
C GLN A 528 -23.72 34.42 -23.36
N THR A 529 -25.04 34.29 -23.52
CA THR A 529 -26.04 35.30 -23.12
C THR A 529 -27.07 34.63 -22.20
N PRO A 530 -27.29 35.13 -20.96
CA PRO A 530 -26.54 36.21 -20.31
C PRO A 530 -25.07 35.81 -20.09
N THR A 531 -24.17 36.79 -20.02
CA THR A 531 -22.72 36.55 -19.98
C THR A 531 -22.29 36.05 -18.59
N PRO A 532 -21.78 34.81 -18.46
CA PRO A 532 -21.07 34.34 -17.29
C PRO A 532 -19.90 35.26 -16.96
N GLY A 533 -19.82 35.73 -15.72
CA GLY A 533 -18.75 36.62 -15.28
C GLY A 533 -18.34 36.44 -13.83
N VAL A 534 -19.15 35.81 -12.98
CA VAL A 534 -18.81 35.58 -11.58
C VAL A 534 -18.40 34.12 -11.41
N ALA A 535 -17.31 33.88 -10.68
CA ALA A 535 -16.93 32.53 -10.28
C ALA A 535 -17.68 32.19 -8.98
N GLN A 536 -18.49 31.14 -9.02
CA GLN A 536 -19.28 30.69 -7.89
C GLN A 536 -18.77 29.33 -7.42
N VAL A 537 -18.60 29.19 -6.11
CA VAL A 537 -18.21 27.92 -5.47
C VAL A 537 -19.07 27.61 -4.26
N ARG A 538 -19.23 26.32 -3.95
CA ARG A 538 -19.83 25.81 -2.72
C ARG A 538 -19.21 24.48 -2.33
N ILE A 539 -19.34 24.10 -1.08
CA ILE A 539 -18.97 22.77 -0.58
C ILE A 539 -20.12 21.81 -0.91
N PRO A 540 -19.87 20.60 -1.45
CA PRO A 540 -20.93 19.63 -1.73
C PRO A 540 -21.75 19.26 -0.48
N LEU A 541 -23.01 18.88 -0.67
CA LEU A 541 -23.93 18.60 0.43
C LEU A 541 -23.51 17.36 1.23
N GLY A 542 -23.49 17.49 2.56
CA GLY A 542 -23.22 16.39 3.50
C GLY A 542 -21.80 15.82 3.47
N GLU A 543 -20.82 16.54 2.91
CA GLU A 543 -19.42 16.10 2.81
C GLU A 543 -18.52 16.63 3.94
N LEU A 544 -19.06 17.11 5.06
CA LEU A 544 -18.32 17.47 6.27
C LEU A 544 -18.76 16.66 7.51
N PRO A 545 -18.83 15.31 7.45
CA PRO A 545 -19.40 14.48 8.51
C PRO A 545 -18.66 14.52 9.85
N TYR A 546 -17.45 15.09 9.90
CA TYR A 546 -16.61 15.21 11.10
C TYR A 546 -16.39 16.64 11.59
N MET A 547 -16.86 17.65 10.84
CA MET A 547 -16.82 19.04 11.29
C MET A 547 -17.90 19.27 12.33
N ARG A 548 -17.63 20.09 13.35
CA ARG A 548 -18.54 20.33 14.47
C ARG A 548 -18.62 21.80 14.82
N SER A 549 -19.83 22.24 15.13
CA SER A 549 -20.07 23.45 15.91
C SER A 549 -19.77 23.22 17.40
N VAL A 550 -19.57 24.30 18.17
CA VAL A 550 -19.40 24.26 19.64
C VAL A 550 -20.56 23.54 20.32
N ALA A 551 -21.79 23.72 19.85
CA ALA A 551 -22.97 23.05 20.42
C ALA A 551 -22.93 21.54 20.16
N GLU A 552 -22.53 21.12 18.96
CA GLU A 552 -22.37 19.70 18.62
C GLU A 552 -21.23 19.04 19.38
N LEU A 553 -20.19 19.80 19.75
CA LEU A 553 -19.09 19.27 20.57
C LEU A 553 -19.55 18.85 21.96
N GLU A 554 -20.47 19.58 22.58
CA GLU A 554 -21.05 19.17 23.87
C GLU A 554 -21.91 17.92 23.72
N THR A 555 -22.74 17.85 22.67
CA THR A 555 -23.67 16.73 22.47
C THR A 555 -22.98 15.45 21.99
N LEU A 556 -21.86 15.57 21.26
CA LEU A 556 -21.09 14.46 20.70
C LEU A 556 -19.79 14.19 21.48
N SER A 557 -19.73 14.59 22.75
CA SER A 557 -18.64 14.28 23.67
C SER A 557 -17.26 14.66 23.14
N GLY A 558 -17.11 15.83 22.52
CA GLY A 558 -15.82 16.40 22.12
C GLY A 558 -15.12 15.72 20.94
N THR A 559 -15.86 14.99 20.09
CA THR A 559 -15.33 14.28 18.93
C THR A 559 -15.37 15.12 17.65
N GLY A 560 -14.51 14.81 16.67
CA GLY A 560 -14.40 15.51 15.39
C GLY A 560 -13.40 16.67 15.40
N TRP A 561 -13.59 17.62 14.49
CA TRP A 561 -12.77 18.83 14.39
C TRP A 561 -13.68 20.06 14.20
N ASN A 562 -13.16 21.25 14.48
CA ASN A 562 -13.87 22.50 14.29
C ASN A 562 -12.95 23.57 13.70
N ALA A 563 -13.57 24.62 13.17
CA ALA A 563 -12.91 25.78 12.62
C ALA A 563 -13.70 27.05 12.97
N ASN A 564 -13.01 28.18 12.99
CA ASN A 564 -13.64 29.49 13.21
C ASN A 564 -13.67 30.35 11.94
N VAL A 565 -12.80 30.06 10.99
CA VAL A 565 -12.58 30.88 9.80
C VAL A 565 -12.54 29.97 8.58
N ILE A 566 -13.21 30.40 7.50
CA ILE A 566 -13.14 29.79 6.18
C ILE A 566 -12.56 30.81 5.19
N LYS A 567 -11.49 30.41 4.51
CA LYS A 567 -10.87 31.23 3.46
C LYS A 567 -10.89 30.48 2.15
N LEU A 568 -11.33 31.16 1.08
CA LEU A 568 -11.11 30.68 -0.28
C LEU A 568 -9.71 31.11 -0.72
N ILE A 569 -8.97 30.22 -1.36
CA ILE A 569 -7.76 30.58 -2.09
C ILE A 569 -8.03 30.52 -3.59
N CYS A 570 -7.61 31.55 -4.32
CA CYS A 570 -7.86 31.62 -5.75
C CYS A 570 -6.74 32.27 -6.55
N GLN A 571 -6.61 31.84 -7.80
CA GLN A 571 -5.67 32.42 -8.77
C GLN A 571 -6.31 32.46 -10.16
N ARG A 572 -6.19 33.62 -10.83
CA ARG A 572 -6.51 33.76 -12.27
C ARG A 572 -5.31 33.35 -13.12
N THR A 573 -5.53 32.52 -14.12
CA THR A 573 -4.52 32.16 -15.13
C THR A 573 -5.08 32.30 -16.54
N ALA A 574 -4.20 32.27 -17.55
CA ALA A 574 -4.64 32.14 -18.93
C ALA A 574 -5.19 30.72 -19.17
N LEU A 575 -6.06 30.57 -20.17
CA LEU A 575 -6.67 29.29 -20.53
C LEU A 575 -5.59 28.23 -20.80
N GLY A 576 -5.74 27.05 -20.21
CA GLY A 576 -4.77 25.96 -20.30
C GLY A 576 -3.48 26.15 -19.49
N GLN A 577 -3.31 27.26 -18.76
CA GLN A 577 -2.16 27.46 -17.87
C GLN A 577 -2.47 27.04 -16.43
N ARG A 578 -1.55 26.27 -15.83
CA ARG A 578 -1.57 25.89 -14.41
C ARG A 578 -1.37 27.11 -13.50
N PRO A 579 -1.89 27.06 -12.26
CA PRO A 579 -1.59 28.07 -11.25
C PRO A 579 -0.10 28.05 -10.88
N LYS A 580 0.39 29.16 -10.32
CA LYS A 580 1.76 29.27 -9.80
C LYS A 580 1.70 29.24 -8.28
N ALA A 581 2.60 28.51 -7.64
CA ALA A 581 2.59 28.32 -6.19
C ALA A 581 2.61 29.65 -5.40
N ASP A 582 3.32 30.67 -5.87
CA ASP A 582 3.54 31.96 -5.19
C ASP A 582 2.48 33.05 -5.47
N SER A 583 1.48 32.75 -6.31
CA SER A 583 0.58 33.76 -6.89
C SER A 583 -0.89 33.59 -6.46
N TRP A 584 -1.13 32.80 -5.43
CA TRP A 584 -2.46 32.58 -4.86
C TRP A 584 -2.88 33.73 -3.97
N ARG A 585 -4.16 34.07 -3.99
CA ARG A 585 -4.77 35.06 -3.09
C ARG A 585 -5.71 34.36 -2.13
N PHE A 586 -5.83 34.86 -0.91
CA PHE A 586 -6.89 34.41 -0.01
C PHE A 586 -8.03 35.42 0.06
N LEU A 587 -9.25 34.92 0.21
CA LEU A 587 -10.48 35.68 0.43
C LEU A 587 -11.12 35.14 1.69
N ASP A 588 -11.21 35.95 2.74
CA ASP A 588 -11.96 35.60 3.95
C ASP A 588 -13.45 35.74 3.67
N VAL A 589 -14.16 34.61 3.68
CA VAL A 589 -15.60 34.54 3.38
C VAL A 589 -16.42 34.19 4.63
N THR A 590 -15.78 34.16 5.80
CA THR A 590 -16.40 33.74 7.06
C THR A 590 -17.60 34.59 7.44
N SER A 591 -17.52 35.92 7.23
CA SER A 591 -18.63 36.84 7.53
C SER A 591 -19.83 36.70 6.59
N GLY A 592 -19.70 35.89 5.52
CA GLY A 592 -20.79 35.60 4.60
C GLY A 592 -21.74 34.51 5.09
N LEU A 593 -21.33 33.71 6.09
CA LEU A 593 -22.11 32.60 6.61
C LEU A 593 -23.35 33.09 7.37
N THR A 594 -24.49 32.46 7.12
CA THR A 594 -25.80 32.92 7.57
C THR A 594 -25.96 32.91 9.10
N ASN A 595 -25.44 31.91 9.80
CA ASN A 595 -25.56 31.80 11.27
C ASN A 595 -24.26 32.12 12.01
N PHE A 596 -23.27 32.73 11.35
CA PHE A 596 -21.97 33.03 11.96
C PHE A 596 -21.93 34.42 12.62
N SER A 597 -21.41 34.48 13.84
CA SER A 597 -21.25 35.71 14.62
C SER A 597 -19.77 36.05 14.83
N THR A 598 -19.30 37.10 14.13
CA THR A 598 -17.92 37.61 14.29
C THR A 598 -17.67 38.22 15.67
N THR A 599 -18.73 38.60 16.41
CA THR A 599 -18.62 39.20 17.74
C THR A 599 -18.50 38.18 18.87
N GLU A 600 -18.96 36.95 18.65
CA GLU A 600 -18.98 35.89 19.67
C GLU A 600 -17.82 34.89 19.49
N LEU A 601 -16.99 35.07 18.46
CA LEU A 601 -15.84 34.21 18.13
C LEU A 601 -16.23 32.71 18.11
N THR A 602 -17.41 32.38 17.60
CA THR A 602 -17.93 31.00 17.60
C THR A 602 -17.26 30.14 16.53
N SER A 603 -17.39 28.81 16.66
CA SER A 603 -17.07 27.89 15.57
C SER A 603 -18.07 28.04 14.43
N ILE A 604 -17.65 27.74 13.21
CA ILE A 604 -18.55 27.59 12.07
C ILE A 604 -19.46 26.38 12.29
N ASP A 605 -20.75 26.55 12.02
CA ASP A 605 -21.72 25.46 11.95
C ASP A 605 -21.58 24.74 10.60
N PRO A 606 -21.32 23.42 10.56
CA PRO A 606 -21.24 22.69 9.30
C PRO A 606 -22.51 22.82 8.44
N ASP A 607 -23.70 22.96 9.04
CA ASP A 607 -24.96 23.11 8.29
C ASP A 607 -25.00 24.37 7.41
N ASP A 608 -24.23 25.41 7.73
CA ASP A 608 -24.08 26.62 6.91
C ASP A 608 -23.20 26.37 5.66
N LEU A 609 -22.42 25.29 5.64
CA LEU A 609 -21.48 24.96 4.58
C LEU A 609 -21.96 23.84 3.67
N ASP A 610 -22.49 22.76 4.24
CA ASP A 610 -22.89 21.56 3.51
C ASP A 610 -24.32 21.08 3.84
N GLY A 611 -25.06 21.85 4.64
CA GLY A 611 -26.42 21.53 5.06
C GLY A 611 -27.46 21.84 3.99
N SER A 612 -28.40 20.91 3.79
CA SER A 612 -29.46 21.04 2.76
C SER A 612 -30.37 22.27 2.88
N ALA A 613 -30.44 22.89 4.07
CA ALA A 613 -31.30 24.04 4.33
C ALA A 613 -30.57 25.39 4.22
N ASN A 614 -29.28 25.46 4.57
CA ASN A 614 -28.54 26.70 4.78
C ASN A 614 -27.19 26.76 4.03
N GLN A 615 -26.91 25.82 3.12
CA GLN A 615 -25.67 25.79 2.33
C GLN A 615 -25.34 27.14 1.70
N GLU A 616 -24.22 27.72 2.12
CA GLU A 616 -23.73 28.98 1.61
C GLU A 616 -23.11 28.82 0.21
N VAL A 617 -23.29 29.85 -0.63
CA VAL A 617 -22.78 29.88 -1.99
C VAL A 617 -21.88 31.09 -2.16
N PHE A 618 -20.58 30.85 -2.26
CA PHE A 618 -19.58 31.91 -2.31
C PHE A 618 -19.41 32.45 -3.74
N ASN A 619 -19.68 33.74 -3.91
CA ASN A 619 -19.52 34.44 -5.18
C ASN A 619 -18.21 35.24 -5.18
N ILE A 620 -17.24 34.81 -6.00
CA ILE A 620 -15.99 35.53 -6.22
C ILE A 620 -16.22 36.59 -7.30
N THR A 621 -16.61 37.79 -6.85
CA THR A 621 -16.82 38.95 -7.73
C THR A 621 -15.52 39.68 -8.04
N LYS A 622 -15.55 40.57 -9.04
CA LYS A 622 -14.43 41.46 -9.33
C LYS A 622 -14.04 42.31 -8.12
N GLU A 623 -15.01 42.89 -7.43
CA GLU A 623 -14.72 43.74 -6.27
C GLU A 623 -14.01 42.93 -5.18
N LEU A 624 -14.53 41.74 -4.86
CA LEU A 624 -13.94 40.88 -3.82
C LEU A 624 -12.52 40.48 -4.21
N PHE A 625 -12.30 40.04 -5.45
CA PHE A 625 -11.00 39.59 -5.92
C PHE A 625 -9.95 40.72 -6.03
N ASP A 626 -10.35 41.90 -6.53
CA ASP A 626 -9.42 43.01 -6.76
C ASP A 626 -9.16 43.83 -5.48
N SER A 627 -10.13 43.94 -4.57
CA SER A 627 -9.93 44.58 -3.25
C SER A 627 -8.94 43.81 -2.37
N ASN A 628 -8.86 42.49 -2.55
CA ASN A 628 -7.89 41.61 -1.90
C ASN A 628 -6.60 41.41 -2.72
N SER A 629 -6.29 42.32 -3.65
CA SER A 629 -5.08 42.19 -4.50
C SER A 629 -3.75 42.25 -3.75
N GLY A 630 -3.73 42.79 -2.52
CA GLY A 630 -2.57 42.74 -1.62
C GLY A 630 -2.50 41.49 -0.73
N ASN A 631 -3.55 40.67 -0.70
CA ASN A 631 -3.65 39.51 0.18
C ASN A 631 -3.12 38.26 -0.54
N THR A 632 -1.81 38.07 -0.46
CA THR A 632 -1.15 36.86 -0.97
C THR A 632 -1.32 35.74 0.04
N TYR A 633 -1.73 34.56 -0.42
CA TYR A 633 -1.77 33.36 0.40
C TYR A 633 -0.35 32.84 0.60
N VAL A 634 0.08 32.72 1.86
CA VAL A 634 1.40 32.20 2.23
C VAL A 634 1.19 30.94 3.08
N LEU A 635 1.59 29.80 2.54
CA LEU A 635 1.44 28.50 3.21
C LEU A 635 2.26 28.43 4.51
N ASN A 636 3.41 29.09 4.52
CA ASN A 636 4.32 29.12 5.67
C ASN A 636 3.70 29.76 6.93
N ASP A 637 2.66 30.58 6.78
CA ASP A 637 1.94 31.17 7.91
C ASP A 637 1.04 30.15 8.64
N LEU A 638 0.77 28.99 8.02
CA LEU A 638 -0.06 27.92 8.56
C LEU A 638 0.78 26.73 9.03
N ILE A 639 1.74 26.34 8.21
CA ILE A 639 2.67 25.25 8.49
C ILE A 639 4.06 25.67 8.07
N GLN A 640 5.06 25.53 8.94
CA GLN A 640 6.42 25.96 8.63
C GLN A 640 6.99 25.13 7.48
N ILE A 641 7.36 25.76 6.38
CA ILE A 641 8.08 25.14 5.27
C ILE A 641 9.58 25.36 5.49
N PRO A 642 10.41 24.31 5.43
CA PRO A 642 11.85 24.44 5.51
C PRO A 642 12.44 25.38 4.44
N THR A 643 13.51 26.07 4.83
CA THR A 643 14.41 26.74 3.87
C THR A 643 15.53 25.77 3.46
N SER A 644 16.24 26.07 2.38
CA SER A 644 17.41 25.29 1.93
C SER A 644 18.56 25.16 2.96
N SER A 645 18.49 25.93 4.06
CA SER A 645 19.43 25.84 5.19
C SER A 645 18.97 24.90 6.31
N GLN A 646 17.79 24.30 6.19
CA GLN A 646 17.13 23.47 7.19
C GLN A 646 16.74 22.09 6.61
N PRO A 647 17.70 21.33 6.04
CA PRO A 647 17.40 20.05 5.37
C PRO A 647 16.89 18.96 6.33
N ASP A 648 17.10 19.15 7.63
CA ASP A 648 16.68 18.22 8.67
C ASP A 648 15.26 18.52 9.19
N ASN A 649 14.58 19.57 8.73
CA ASN A 649 13.22 19.86 9.16
C ASN A 649 12.21 19.00 8.40
N LEU A 650 11.07 18.66 9.02
CA LEU A 650 10.02 17.87 8.37
C LEU A 650 9.51 18.59 7.11
N GLN A 651 9.49 17.88 5.99
CA GLN A 651 9.06 18.36 4.68
C GLN A 651 7.96 17.47 4.09
N PHE A 652 7.23 17.97 3.09
CA PHE A 652 6.35 17.13 2.26
C PHE A 652 7.15 16.00 1.59
N GLY A 653 6.57 14.80 1.50
CA GLY A 653 7.23 13.65 0.91
C GLY A 653 8.21 12.94 1.83
N ASP A 654 8.31 13.31 3.11
CA ASP A 654 9.13 12.63 4.12
C ASP A 654 8.49 11.33 4.64
N GLU A 655 7.32 10.96 4.10
CA GLU A 655 6.68 9.69 4.41
C GLU A 655 7.55 8.52 3.96
N VAL A 656 7.72 7.56 4.87
CA VAL A 656 8.62 6.41 4.69
C VAL A 656 7.95 5.07 4.92
N PHE A 657 6.83 5.05 5.64
CA PHE A 657 6.02 3.85 5.85
C PHE A 657 4.53 4.13 5.63
N PHE A 658 3.82 3.10 5.20
CA PHE A 658 2.37 3.11 5.12
C PHE A 658 1.78 2.95 6.52
N PHE A 659 1.20 4.02 7.06
CA PHE A 659 0.52 4.00 8.34
C PHE A 659 -0.90 3.44 8.21
N GLY A 660 -0.99 2.14 7.97
CA GLY A 660 -2.23 1.39 7.72
C GLY A 660 -1.98 -0.11 7.79
N ASN A 661 -3.02 -0.88 7.43
CA ASN A 661 -2.91 -2.32 7.21
C ASN A 661 -3.26 -2.70 5.77
N ILE A 662 -2.61 -3.74 5.27
CA ILE A 662 -2.89 -4.35 3.96
C ILE A 662 -3.29 -5.80 4.16
N GLU A 663 -4.44 -6.16 3.59
CA GLU A 663 -4.95 -7.52 3.46
C GLU A 663 -5.03 -7.86 1.97
N THR A 664 -4.58 -9.06 1.58
CA THR A 664 -4.56 -9.50 0.17
C THR A 664 -4.33 -11.00 0.07
N ASP A 665 -4.83 -11.61 -1.01
CA ASP A 665 -4.41 -12.94 -1.43
C ASP A 665 -3.26 -12.83 -2.44
N ILE A 666 -2.39 -13.84 -2.44
CA ILE A 666 -1.26 -13.96 -3.35
C ILE A 666 -1.60 -14.91 -4.48
N GLN A 667 -0.98 -14.68 -5.63
CA GLN A 667 -1.09 -15.52 -6.80
C GLN A 667 0.31 -15.93 -7.26
N ALA A 668 0.48 -17.19 -7.62
CA ALA A 668 1.62 -17.71 -8.34
C ALA A 668 1.14 -18.53 -9.54
N ILE A 669 1.78 -18.35 -10.69
CA ILE A 669 1.46 -19.08 -11.90
C ILE A 669 2.55 -20.12 -12.12
N SER A 670 2.26 -21.36 -11.74
CA SER A 670 3.16 -22.47 -12.06
C SER A 670 2.94 -22.91 -13.50
N TYR A 671 4.02 -23.04 -14.27
CA TYR A 671 3.97 -23.57 -15.63
C TYR A 671 4.40 -25.03 -15.62
N LYS A 672 3.56 -25.90 -16.18
CA LYS A 672 3.84 -27.34 -16.24
C LYS A 672 4.03 -27.77 -17.69
N THR A 673 5.16 -28.41 -17.97
CA THR A 673 5.34 -29.17 -19.22
C THR A 673 4.82 -30.57 -19.01
N LYS A 674 3.78 -30.97 -19.76
CA LYS A 674 3.19 -32.31 -19.72
C LYS A 674 3.65 -33.13 -20.92
N PHE A 675 4.27 -34.29 -20.67
CA PHE A 675 4.61 -35.28 -21.68
C PHE A 675 3.59 -36.42 -21.63
N VAL A 676 2.90 -36.65 -22.76
CA VAL A 676 2.00 -37.80 -22.93
C VAL A 676 2.70 -38.82 -23.82
N LEU A 677 3.04 -39.97 -23.25
CA LEU A 677 3.88 -40.98 -23.87
C LEU A 677 3.09 -42.26 -24.15
N PRO A 678 2.58 -42.46 -25.38
CA PRO A 678 1.86 -43.66 -25.75
C PRO A 678 2.84 -44.81 -26.06
N LEU A 679 2.75 -45.90 -25.29
CA LEU A 679 3.40 -47.17 -25.58
C LEU A 679 2.39 -48.08 -26.27
N GLY A 680 2.48 -48.20 -27.60
CA GLY A 680 1.52 -48.97 -28.40
C GLY A 680 1.45 -50.46 -28.04
N GLY A 681 0.30 -51.10 -28.20
CA GLY A 681 0.15 -52.56 -28.01
C GLY A 681 1.14 -53.40 -28.83
N SER A 682 1.49 -52.88 -30.01
CA SER A 682 2.61 -53.21 -30.90
C SER A 682 4.00 -53.32 -30.32
N GLN A 683 4.28 -52.37 -29.44
CA GLN A 683 5.61 -51.80 -29.26
C GLN A 683 6.10 -52.02 -27.83
N TYR A 684 7.42 -51.91 -27.63
CA TYR A 684 8.07 -52.01 -26.33
C TYR A 684 7.87 -53.37 -25.63
N ASN A 685 7.80 -54.45 -26.41
CA ASN A 685 7.52 -55.80 -25.93
C ASN A 685 8.77 -56.71 -25.84
N ALA A 686 9.97 -56.19 -26.12
CA ALA A 686 11.25 -56.89 -25.99
C ALA A 686 12.28 -55.96 -25.33
N SER A 687 13.26 -56.50 -24.59
CA SER A 687 14.29 -55.73 -23.88
C SER A 687 15.71 -56.21 -24.21
N ILE A 688 16.67 -55.29 -24.11
CA ILE A 688 18.11 -55.59 -24.18
C ILE A 688 18.74 -55.86 -22.81
N ASN A 689 17.95 -55.82 -21.73
CA ASN A 689 18.41 -56.17 -20.39
C ASN A 689 18.94 -57.61 -20.39
N PRO A 690 20.20 -57.87 -19.96
CA PRO A 690 20.80 -59.20 -20.02
C PRO A 690 20.04 -60.29 -19.25
N THR A 691 19.17 -59.90 -18.32
CA THR A 691 18.36 -60.84 -17.53
C THR A 691 17.07 -61.25 -18.25
N PHE A 692 16.63 -60.49 -19.26
CA PHE A 692 15.43 -60.72 -20.07
C PHE A 692 15.65 -61.84 -21.10
N ARG A 693 14.70 -62.80 -21.19
CA ARG A 693 14.77 -63.94 -22.14
C ARG A 693 13.55 -64.07 -23.07
N GLY A 694 12.64 -63.10 -23.06
CA GLY A 694 11.42 -63.13 -23.89
C GLY A 694 10.33 -64.09 -23.38
N ASP A 695 10.49 -64.64 -22.19
CA ASP A 695 9.56 -65.54 -21.50
C ASP A 695 8.53 -64.81 -20.63
N THR A 696 8.79 -63.55 -20.28
CA THR A 696 7.91 -62.68 -19.49
C THR A 696 7.59 -61.37 -20.23
N SER A 697 6.54 -60.67 -19.77
CA SER A 697 6.29 -59.27 -20.18
C SER A 697 7.48 -58.38 -19.83
N VAL A 698 7.69 -57.29 -20.58
CA VAL A 698 8.66 -56.24 -20.25
C VAL A 698 8.10 -55.33 -19.16
N PHE A 699 8.93 -54.89 -18.22
CA PHE A 699 8.56 -54.00 -17.13
C PHE A 699 9.30 -52.67 -17.23
N VAL A 700 8.58 -51.57 -17.47
CA VAL A 700 9.17 -50.23 -17.60
C VAL A 700 9.47 -49.64 -16.22
N SER A 701 10.73 -49.32 -15.94
CA SER A 701 11.18 -48.69 -14.69
C SER A 701 11.45 -47.19 -14.83
N ASP A 702 12.06 -46.79 -15.95
CA ASP A 702 12.58 -45.45 -16.18
C ASP A 702 12.14 -44.90 -17.53
N ILE A 703 11.97 -43.58 -17.59
CA ILE A 703 11.66 -42.86 -18.82
C ILE A 703 12.58 -41.67 -18.93
N GLY A 704 13.20 -41.52 -20.09
CA GLY A 704 14.13 -40.44 -20.41
C GLY A 704 13.55 -39.56 -21.51
N ILE A 705 13.74 -38.26 -21.35
CA ILE A 705 13.45 -37.22 -22.33
C ILE A 705 14.78 -36.69 -22.87
N TYR A 706 14.87 -36.51 -24.19
CA TYR A 706 16.10 -36.19 -24.89
C TYR A 706 15.96 -34.92 -25.74
N ASP A 707 17.10 -34.27 -25.97
CA ASP A 707 17.26 -33.15 -26.90
C ASP A 707 17.58 -33.61 -28.34
N ASN A 708 17.77 -32.64 -29.24
CA ASN A 708 18.13 -32.86 -30.65
C ASN A 708 19.43 -33.65 -30.85
N SER A 709 20.33 -33.62 -29.85
CA SER A 709 21.62 -34.32 -29.88
C SER A 709 21.57 -35.67 -29.15
N LEU A 710 20.37 -36.11 -28.74
CA LEU A 710 20.13 -37.32 -27.95
C LEU A 710 20.81 -37.30 -26.56
N ASN A 711 21.02 -36.12 -25.98
CA ASN A 711 21.41 -36.01 -24.59
C ASN A 711 20.19 -36.18 -23.68
N LEU A 712 20.31 -36.97 -22.62
CA LEU A 712 19.25 -37.11 -21.61
C LEU A 712 19.09 -35.79 -20.84
N VAL A 713 17.97 -35.08 -21.06
CA VAL A 713 17.70 -33.77 -20.44
C VAL A 713 16.72 -33.85 -19.27
N ALA A 714 15.81 -34.83 -19.27
CA ALA A 714 14.95 -35.09 -18.13
C ALA A 714 14.72 -36.60 -17.96
N VAL A 715 14.40 -37.00 -16.74
CA VAL A 715 14.18 -38.39 -16.39
C VAL A 715 13.07 -38.52 -15.36
N GLY A 716 12.16 -39.46 -15.59
CA GLY A 716 11.13 -39.86 -14.64
C GLY A 716 11.26 -41.33 -14.31
N LYS A 717 11.00 -41.68 -13.04
CA LYS A 717 11.02 -43.05 -12.55
C LYS A 717 9.75 -43.36 -11.80
N LEU A 718 9.30 -44.61 -11.90
CA LEU A 718 8.05 -45.07 -11.33
C LEU A 718 8.29 -45.80 -10.01
N ASN A 719 7.59 -45.46 -8.92
CA ASN A 719 7.73 -46.17 -7.63
C ASN A 719 7.55 -47.71 -7.73
N LYS A 720 6.81 -48.18 -8.73
CA LYS A 720 6.66 -49.58 -9.14
C LYS A 720 6.70 -49.66 -10.67
N PRO A 721 7.37 -50.64 -11.27
CA PRO A 721 7.45 -50.70 -12.72
C PRO A 721 6.11 -51.04 -13.37
N ILE A 722 5.92 -50.58 -14.60
CA ILE A 722 4.69 -50.83 -15.37
C ILE A 722 4.89 -52.04 -16.28
N GLU A 723 4.04 -53.06 -16.12
CA GLU A 723 4.03 -54.22 -16.99
C GLU A 723 3.50 -53.86 -18.39
N LYS A 724 4.32 -54.07 -19.43
CA LYS A 724 3.97 -53.90 -20.83
C LYS A 724 3.65 -55.24 -21.49
N LYS A 725 2.36 -55.52 -21.67
CA LYS A 725 1.85 -56.73 -22.36
C LYS A 725 1.69 -56.51 -23.86
N VAL A 726 1.93 -57.57 -24.62
CA VAL A 726 1.57 -57.63 -26.05
C VAL A 726 0.07 -57.37 -26.21
N GLY A 727 -0.29 -56.48 -27.12
CA GLY A 727 -1.69 -56.12 -27.39
C GLY A 727 -2.31 -55.12 -26.41
N LYS A 728 -1.62 -54.73 -25.33
CA LYS A 728 -2.07 -53.66 -24.43
C LYS A 728 -1.30 -52.37 -24.70
N THR A 729 -2.05 -51.30 -24.97
CA THR A 729 -1.51 -49.93 -25.02
C THR A 729 -1.44 -49.38 -23.60
N VAL A 730 -0.31 -48.76 -23.25
CA VAL A 730 -0.11 -48.06 -21.98
C VAL A 730 0.16 -46.59 -22.31
N ILE A 731 -0.51 -45.67 -21.63
CA ILE A 731 -0.22 -44.23 -21.72
C ILE A 731 0.45 -43.83 -20.42
N ILE A 732 1.62 -43.22 -20.55
CA ILE A 732 2.37 -42.70 -19.41
C ILE A 732 2.38 -41.18 -19.46
N GLU A 733 2.10 -40.53 -18.33
CA GLU A 733 2.15 -39.09 -18.20
C GLU A 733 3.30 -38.66 -17.28
N LEU A 734 4.18 -37.80 -17.81
CA LEU A 734 5.22 -37.13 -17.03
C LEU A 734 4.92 -35.64 -16.99
N SER A 735 5.20 -35.00 -15.86
CA SER A 735 5.15 -33.55 -15.75
C SER A 735 6.43 -33.00 -15.14
N ILE A 736 6.89 -31.87 -15.67
CA ILE A 736 7.93 -31.02 -15.08
C ILE A 736 7.30 -29.67 -14.77
N ASP A 737 7.41 -29.24 -13.52
CA ASP A 737 7.02 -27.92 -13.08
C ASP A 737 8.22 -26.97 -13.25
N PHE A 738 7.96 -25.75 -13.74
CA PHE A 738 8.93 -24.67 -13.93
C PHE A 738 8.56 -23.46 -13.09
#